data_AF-A0A955ENT8-F1
#
_entry.id   AF-A0A955ENT8-F1
#
_cell.length_a   1.000
_cell.length_b   1.000
_cell.length_c   1.000
_cell.angle_alpha   90.00
_cell.angle_beta   90.00
_cell.angle_gamma   90.00
#
_symmetry.space_group_name_H-M   'P 1'
#
loop_
_entity.id
_entity.type
_entity.pdbx_description
1 polymer ?
#
loop_
_entity_poly.entity_id
_entity_poly.type
_entity_poly.pdbx_seq_one_letter_code
_entity_poly.pdbx_strand_id
1 'polypeptide(L)'
;MQVVTTVVTDPAEAGDGAIMALDVGGRMDDGLRFALIDASGHIRLVREVLKKNMMTGEVRRKLRKSDVPHEPLEAEPFGVYLDGVGGSLLIVGKDGRTARYDVRDGVDASLVEPTPQDRGQGKTLDLVPGDAQVTAVTWLNGKTTLVIGDDRGGVRAWFGTKPDGAATADGVVFRLAHVLPSSGTAVRAFHGSSRERLLAVGYDGGAVRVFQVTAATEVASSTVDKSLDIETLCLAPKDDEVVAFGRSSFQRLALDPGYSEVTLATLFRPVWYEGAPKPEHVWQSTGGTDDFEPKLGMWPLVFGTLKATFYCILIAGPLALLAAIYTSEFLSPKAKAPIKSVVEMMAGLPSVVLGFLGGLILAPFVQDRVGTVLAAFATVPFAFVLGARLWQFLPGDVAIRWEGLPRVLAQALALFVGLAMATGVGPLIERTAFGGDFTAWLAGGPGSATVGFALLLLPLSVFAAVFFSSRVLGPALHSWTASFTRTQCAVVDLVRLGVVTAGIVLLSLGLGLILSLIGMDPRGGVFGPYSQKNSLIVGFVMGFAVIPIIYTLAEDALSSVPKTLREGSLGSGATPWQTAWRITIPTAMSGLFSALMVGLGRAVGETMIVLMATGNTPILDTNLFDGFRTLAANLAVELPEAAKGTMHFRTLFLAAFILFLMTFCINTVAEMVRRTFRKRAAQL
;
A
#
# COMPACT_ATOMS: atom_id res chain seq x y z
N MET A 1 -20.09 -1.93 -34.59
CA MET A 1 -18.90 -1.14 -34.98
C MET A 1 -19.22 -0.45 -36.30
N GLN A 2 -19.73 0.78 -36.27
CA GLN A 2 -19.74 1.58 -37.50
C GLN A 2 -18.28 1.87 -37.79
N VAL A 3 -17.74 1.30 -38.88
CA VAL A 3 -16.54 1.85 -39.50
C VAL A 3 -16.95 3.25 -39.92
N VAL A 4 -16.73 4.23 -39.04
CA VAL A 4 -16.80 5.63 -39.41
C VAL A 4 -15.56 5.83 -40.27
N THR A 5 -15.73 5.57 -41.56
CA THR A 5 -14.80 6.00 -42.58
C THR A 5 -14.80 7.52 -42.49
N THR A 6 -13.92 8.10 -41.68
CA THR A 6 -13.55 9.49 -41.85
C THR A 6 -12.80 9.51 -43.16
N VAL A 7 -13.56 9.67 -44.25
CA VAL A 7 -12.99 9.91 -45.56
C VAL A 7 -12.24 11.23 -45.41
N VAL A 8 -10.91 11.17 -45.36
CA VAL A 8 -10.07 12.29 -45.77
C VAL A 8 -10.36 12.38 -47.27
N THR A 9 -11.40 13.15 -47.61
CA THR A 9 -11.97 13.21 -48.97
C THR A 9 -10.99 13.77 -49.98
N ASP A 10 -9.92 14.41 -49.53
CA ASP A 10 -8.77 14.70 -50.38
C ASP A 10 -7.46 14.85 -49.57
N PRO A 11 -6.55 13.86 -49.60
CA PRO A 11 -5.20 14.00 -49.03
C PRO A 11 -4.41 15.15 -49.68
N ALA A 12 -4.78 15.57 -50.90
CA ALA A 12 -4.16 16.71 -51.58
C ALA A 12 -4.50 18.05 -50.90
N GLU A 13 -5.57 18.11 -50.10
CA GLU A 13 -5.79 19.27 -49.24
C GLU A 13 -4.82 19.30 -48.06
N ALA A 14 -4.11 18.22 -47.71
CA ALA A 14 -3.25 18.19 -46.51
C ALA A 14 -1.77 18.52 -46.81
N GLY A 15 -1.27 18.22 -48.00
CA GLY A 15 0.15 18.40 -48.39
C GLY A 15 0.33 18.72 -49.88
N ASP A 16 1.40 19.43 -50.22
CA ASP A 16 1.71 19.87 -51.60
C ASP A 16 2.54 18.81 -52.39
N GLY A 17 2.80 17.63 -51.79
CA GLY A 17 3.62 16.56 -52.35
C GLY A 17 3.22 15.14 -51.86
N ALA A 18 3.99 14.12 -52.25
CA ALA A 18 3.73 12.73 -51.85
C ALA A 18 3.90 12.57 -50.32
N ILE A 19 2.92 11.93 -49.67
CA ILE A 19 2.93 11.69 -48.23
C ILE A 19 3.74 10.44 -47.94
N MET A 20 4.81 10.58 -47.17
CA MET A 20 5.74 9.50 -46.82
C MET A 20 5.35 8.79 -45.53
N ALA A 21 4.81 9.53 -44.57
CA ALA A 21 4.32 8.99 -43.30
C ALA A 21 3.10 9.79 -42.83
N LEU A 22 2.18 9.12 -42.15
CA LEU A 22 0.96 9.69 -41.59
C LEU A 22 0.64 8.96 -40.28
N ASP A 23 0.41 9.72 -39.22
CA ASP A 23 -0.21 9.18 -38.00
C ASP A 23 -1.40 10.03 -37.58
N VAL A 24 -2.39 9.37 -36.99
CA VAL A 24 -3.68 9.95 -36.61
C VAL A 24 -3.80 9.87 -35.10
N GLY A 25 -3.93 11.01 -34.42
CA GLY A 25 -4.17 11.05 -32.98
C GLY A 25 -5.58 10.59 -32.61
N GLY A 26 -5.88 10.56 -31.31
CA GLY A 26 -7.24 10.27 -30.87
C GLY A 26 -8.25 11.31 -31.34
N ARG A 27 -9.50 10.86 -31.52
CA ARG A 27 -10.61 11.73 -31.85
C ARG A 27 -11.01 12.52 -30.61
N MET A 28 -10.68 13.80 -30.57
CA MET A 28 -11.22 14.72 -29.58
C MET A 28 -12.69 15.04 -29.91
N ASP A 29 -13.44 15.54 -28.94
CA ASP A 29 -14.83 16.01 -29.12
C ASP A 29 -14.97 17.09 -30.23
N ASP A 30 -13.87 17.71 -30.66
CA ASP A 30 -13.82 18.81 -31.62
C ASP A 30 -13.36 18.44 -33.05
N GLY A 31 -12.90 17.22 -33.30
CA GLY A 31 -12.46 16.75 -34.63
C GLY A 31 -11.28 15.79 -34.61
N LEU A 32 -10.84 15.40 -35.82
CA LEU A 32 -9.65 14.56 -36.04
C LEU A 32 -8.37 15.39 -36.01
N ARG A 33 -7.30 14.85 -35.42
CA ARG A 33 -5.93 15.38 -35.54
C ARG A 33 -5.03 14.35 -36.22
N PHE A 34 -4.20 14.80 -37.14
CA PHE A 34 -3.21 13.95 -37.80
C PHE A 34 -1.95 14.73 -38.15
N ALA A 35 -0.83 14.04 -38.15
CA ALA A 35 0.47 14.58 -38.53
C ALA A 35 0.98 13.82 -39.76
N LEU A 36 1.61 14.52 -40.69
CA LEU A 36 2.14 13.93 -41.91
C LEU A 36 3.55 14.45 -42.21
N ILE A 37 4.31 13.63 -42.93
CA ILE A 37 5.60 13.97 -43.53
C ILE A 37 5.45 13.91 -45.04
N ASP A 38 5.83 14.97 -45.75
CA ASP A 38 5.89 14.97 -47.21
C ASP A 38 7.25 14.50 -47.75
N ALA A 39 7.33 14.25 -49.06
CA ALA A 39 8.56 13.81 -49.73
C ALA A 39 9.70 14.85 -49.70
N SER A 40 9.40 16.12 -49.38
CA SER A 40 10.42 17.15 -49.12
C SER A 40 10.92 17.15 -47.67
N GLY A 41 10.39 16.27 -46.81
CA GLY A 41 10.74 16.19 -45.39
C GLY A 41 10.01 17.21 -44.52
N HIS A 42 9.06 17.98 -45.05
CA HIS A 42 8.28 18.90 -44.24
C HIS A 42 7.24 18.15 -43.42
N ILE A 43 7.13 18.54 -42.16
CA ILE A 43 6.24 17.93 -41.18
C ILE A 43 5.11 18.90 -40.92
N ARG A 44 3.88 18.45 -41.16
CA ARG A 44 2.68 19.27 -41.02
C ARG A 44 1.73 18.65 -40.03
N LEU A 45 1.26 19.46 -39.10
CA LEU A 45 0.20 19.10 -38.16
C LEU A 45 -1.13 19.65 -38.66
N VAL A 46 -2.11 18.77 -38.76
CA VAL A 46 -3.46 19.11 -39.24
C VAL A 46 -4.49 18.80 -38.17
N ARG A 47 -5.34 19.79 -37.89
CA ARG A 47 -6.48 19.64 -37.00
C ARG A 47 -7.77 19.97 -37.75
N GLU A 48 -8.69 19.05 -37.70
CA GLU A 48 -10.05 19.25 -38.14
C GLU A 48 -10.84 19.99 -37.06
N VAL A 49 -11.54 21.04 -37.45
CA VAL A 49 -12.47 21.77 -36.59
C VAL A 49 -13.88 21.59 -37.15
N LEU A 50 -14.74 20.94 -36.38
CA LEU A 50 -16.15 20.74 -36.70
C LEU A 50 -16.99 21.85 -36.07
N LYS A 51 -17.68 22.64 -36.88
CA LYS A 51 -18.68 23.62 -36.42
C LYS A 51 -20.08 23.13 -36.77
N LYS A 52 -20.84 22.69 -35.77
CA LYS A 52 -22.25 22.34 -35.93
C LYS A 52 -23.11 23.60 -35.76
N ASN A 53 -23.95 23.89 -36.74
CA ASN A 53 -24.97 24.92 -36.62
C ASN A 53 -26.11 24.39 -35.72
N MET A 54 -26.35 25.06 -34.60
CA MET A 54 -27.33 24.64 -33.60
C MET A 54 -28.78 24.76 -34.08
N MET A 55 -29.05 25.59 -35.09
CA MET A 55 -30.39 25.79 -35.64
C MET A 55 -30.71 24.86 -36.82
N THR A 56 -29.72 24.56 -37.67
CA THR A 56 -29.92 23.74 -38.88
C THR A 56 -29.42 22.31 -38.75
N GLY A 57 -28.63 22.01 -37.71
CA GLY A 57 -27.94 20.73 -37.55
C GLY A 57 -26.77 20.51 -38.51
N GLU A 58 -26.52 21.44 -39.44
CA GLU A 58 -25.50 21.34 -40.48
C GLU A 58 -24.10 21.46 -39.88
N VAL A 59 -23.20 20.53 -40.23
CA VAL A 59 -21.82 20.49 -39.73
C VAL A 59 -20.88 21.03 -40.79
N ARG A 60 -20.23 22.18 -40.52
CA ARG A 60 -19.15 22.71 -41.36
C ARG A 60 -17.80 22.22 -40.86
N ARG A 61 -17.02 21.62 -41.77
CA ARG A 61 -15.65 21.16 -41.54
C ARG A 61 -14.67 22.26 -41.95
N LYS A 62 -13.67 22.56 -41.12
CA LYS A 62 -12.54 23.43 -41.47
C LYS A 62 -11.24 22.79 -41.01
N LEU A 63 -10.27 22.65 -41.92
CA LEU A 63 -8.93 22.19 -41.57
C LEU A 63 -8.07 23.39 -41.15
N ARG A 64 -7.42 23.27 -40.00
CA ARG A 64 -6.29 24.13 -39.60
C ARG A 64 -5.01 23.35 -39.79
N LYS A 65 -3.99 24.02 -40.30
CA LYS A 65 -2.68 23.44 -40.59
C LYS A 65 -1.62 24.35 -40.00
N SER A 66 -0.54 23.75 -39.52
CA SER A 66 0.69 24.46 -39.18
C SER A 66 1.86 23.56 -39.52
N ASP A 67 2.95 24.18 -39.99
CA ASP A 67 4.18 23.47 -40.22
C ASP A 67 4.94 23.40 -38.89
N VAL A 68 5.37 22.19 -38.54
CA VAL A 68 6.07 21.95 -37.27
C VAL A 68 7.52 22.36 -37.45
N PRO A 69 8.02 23.33 -36.67
CA PRO A 69 9.40 23.75 -36.75
C PRO A 69 10.30 22.62 -36.28
N HIS A 70 10.93 21.90 -37.21
CA HIS A 70 11.99 20.96 -36.91
C HIS A 70 13.32 21.63 -37.27
N GLU A 71 14.16 21.92 -36.26
CA GLU A 71 15.59 21.98 -36.53
C GLU A 71 15.97 20.63 -37.15
N PRO A 72 16.85 20.58 -38.16
CA PRO A 72 17.11 19.33 -38.86
C PRO A 72 17.54 18.28 -37.82
N LEU A 73 16.71 17.24 -37.65
CA LEU A 73 17.24 15.96 -37.24
C LEU A 73 18.41 15.72 -38.19
N GLU A 74 19.62 15.51 -37.66
CA GLU A 74 20.80 15.31 -38.51
C GLU A 74 20.61 14.12 -39.47
N ALA A 75 19.68 13.22 -39.15
CA ALA A 75 19.26 12.09 -39.96
C ALA A 75 17.83 12.25 -40.53
N GLU A 76 17.58 11.53 -41.62
CA GLU A 76 16.27 11.44 -42.27
C GLU A 76 15.18 10.95 -41.29
N PRO A 77 13.99 11.58 -41.26
CA PRO A 77 12.91 11.15 -40.38
C PRO A 77 12.42 9.75 -40.75
N PHE A 78 12.25 8.89 -39.75
CA PHE A 78 11.59 7.60 -39.88
C PHE A 78 10.07 7.77 -39.93
N GLY A 79 9.51 8.61 -39.05
CA GLY A 79 8.07 8.83 -38.96
C GLY A 79 7.64 9.87 -37.93
N VAL A 80 6.35 10.19 -37.96
CA VAL A 80 5.65 11.07 -37.01
C VAL A 80 4.63 10.27 -36.23
N TYR A 81 4.53 10.54 -34.93
CA TYR A 81 3.70 9.77 -34.01
C TYR A 81 2.94 10.70 -33.05
N LEU A 82 1.61 10.64 -33.09
CA LEU A 82 0.73 11.37 -32.19
C LEU A 82 0.27 10.46 -31.05
N ASP A 83 0.30 10.98 -29.83
CA ASP A 83 -0.24 10.28 -28.66
C ASP A 83 -1.77 10.11 -28.74
N GLY A 84 -2.31 9.27 -27.84
CA GLY A 84 -3.73 8.90 -27.84
C GLY A 84 -4.67 10.07 -27.63
N VAL A 85 -4.23 11.08 -26.88
CA VAL A 85 -5.03 12.29 -26.66
C VAL A 85 -4.82 13.31 -27.78
N GLY A 86 -3.75 13.20 -28.59
CA GLY A 86 -3.39 14.18 -29.61
C GLY A 86 -2.80 15.47 -29.01
N GLY A 87 -2.19 15.39 -27.83
CA GLY A 87 -1.54 16.48 -27.11
C GLY A 87 -0.02 16.50 -27.28
N SER A 88 0.60 15.40 -27.68
CA SER A 88 2.05 15.32 -27.96
C SER A 88 2.30 14.73 -29.35
N LEU A 89 3.25 15.33 -30.07
CA LEU A 89 3.78 14.85 -31.34
C LEU A 89 5.26 14.46 -31.17
N LEU A 90 5.60 13.24 -31.54
CA LEU A 90 6.98 12.77 -31.61
C LEU A 90 7.42 12.65 -33.07
N ILE A 91 8.61 13.16 -33.36
CA ILE A 91 9.30 12.96 -34.63
C ILE A 91 10.49 12.05 -34.35
N VAL A 92 10.51 10.88 -34.99
CA VAL A 92 11.55 9.86 -34.79
C VAL A 92 12.44 9.82 -36.02
N GLY A 93 13.76 9.98 -35.86
CA GLY A 93 14.77 9.82 -36.90
C GLY A 93 15.18 8.37 -37.12
N LYS A 94 15.70 8.03 -38.31
CA LYS A 94 16.26 6.70 -38.60
C LYS A 94 17.45 6.34 -37.69
N ASP A 95 18.20 7.35 -37.25
CA ASP A 95 19.31 7.22 -36.29
C ASP A 95 18.84 7.03 -34.83
N GLY A 96 17.53 6.96 -34.57
CA GLY A 96 16.96 6.81 -33.23
C GLY A 96 16.78 8.11 -32.45
N ARG A 97 17.28 9.23 -32.97
CA ARG A 97 17.10 10.53 -32.34
C ARG A 97 15.67 11.00 -32.48
N THR A 98 15.11 11.48 -31.37
CA THR A 98 13.71 11.88 -31.29
C THR A 98 13.56 13.28 -30.73
N ALA A 99 12.60 14.02 -31.31
CA ALA A 99 12.16 15.33 -30.85
C ALA A 99 10.68 15.28 -30.48
N ARG A 100 10.32 15.84 -29.33
CA ARG A 100 8.96 15.84 -28.79
C ARG A 100 8.39 17.24 -28.73
N TYR A 101 7.19 17.40 -29.29
CA TYR A 101 6.47 18.66 -29.39
C TYR A 101 5.14 18.58 -28.64
N ASP A 102 4.83 19.63 -27.89
CA ASP A 102 3.52 19.85 -27.29
C ASP A 102 2.63 20.56 -28.32
N VAL A 103 1.48 19.95 -28.56
CA VAL A 103 0.47 20.35 -29.55
C VAL A 103 -0.92 20.51 -28.91
N ARG A 104 -0.97 20.69 -27.58
CA ARG A 104 -2.23 20.89 -26.83
C ARG A 104 -2.97 22.17 -27.26
N ASP A 105 -2.23 23.25 -27.52
CA ASP A 105 -2.77 24.58 -27.86
C ASP A 105 -3.21 24.73 -29.33
N GLY A 106 -3.23 23.65 -30.11
CA GLY A 106 -3.89 23.63 -31.41
C GLY A 106 -3.05 22.99 -32.50
N VAL A 107 -2.63 23.79 -33.47
CA VAL A 107 -1.71 23.35 -34.53
C VAL A 107 -0.28 23.89 -34.32
N ASP A 108 -0.11 24.86 -33.42
CA ASP A 108 1.19 25.45 -33.13
C ASP A 108 1.97 24.51 -32.20
N ALA A 109 2.96 23.83 -32.75
CA ALA A 109 3.80 22.87 -32.05
C ALA A 109 4.94 23.60 -31.32
N SER A 110 5.04 23.40 -30.01
CA SER A 110 6.15 23.91 -29.20
C SER A 110 7.08 22.78 -28.81
N LEU A 111 8.39 22.96 -28.99
CA LEU A 111 9.37 21.94 -28.62
C LEU A 111 9.44 21.83 -27.09
N VAL A 112 9.24 20.63 -26.54
CA VAL A 112 9.19 20.39 -25.09
C VAL A 112 10.46 19.75 -24.57
N GLU A 113 10.96 18.76 -25.32
CA GLU A 113 12.24 18.11 -25.05
C GLU A 113 13.22 18.51 -26.16
N PRO A 114 14.47 18.88 -25.80
CA PRO A 114 15.13 18.65 -24.51
C PRO A 114 15.45 19.94 -23.73
N THR A 115 15.15 19.97 -22.43
CA THR A 115 15.59 21.05 -21.52
C THR A 115 17.08 20.84 -21.12
N PRO A 116 17.89 21.90 -20.87
CA PRO A 116 19.37 21.90 -20.90
C PRO A 116 20.15 21.20 -19.77
N GLN A 117 19.58 20.24 -19.04
CA GLN A 117 20.26 19.63 -17.88
C GLN A 117 21.04 18.34 -18.16
N ASP A 118 20.84 17.69 -19.31
CA ASP A 118 21.67 16.56 -19.73
C ASP A 118 22.94 17.05 -20.47
N ARG A 119 23.86 17.65 -19.71
CA ARG A 119 25.19 18.02 -20.21
C ARG A 119 26.00 16.75 -20.50
N GLY A 120 25.93 16.30 -21.75
CA GLY A 120 26.85 15.29 -22.28
C GLY A 120 26.73 15.09 -23.79
N GLN A 121 25.53 14.90 -24.33
CA GLN A 121 25.32 14.56 -25.74
C GLN A 121 23.94 15.01 -26.23
N GLY A 122 23.90 15.86 -27.27
CA GLY A 122 22.77 16.00 -28.21
C GLY A 122 21.47 16.65 -27.71
N LYS A 123 20.86 17.49 -28.58
CA LYS A 123 19.51 18.06 -28.40
C LYS A 123 18.38 17.04 -28.67
N THR A 124 18.58 15.76 -28.38
CA THR A 124 17.72 14.68 -28.88
C THR A 124 17.70 13.51 -27.90
N LEU A 125 16.52 12.92 -27.67
CA LEU A 125 16.43 11.65 -26.94
C LEU A 125 16.81 10.51 -27.87
N ASP A 126 17.74 9.66 -27.44
CA ASP A 126 18.16 8.50 -28.21
C ASP A 126 17.31 7.27 -27.84
N LEU A 127 16.54 6.76 -28.81
CA LEU A 127 15.62 5.65 -28.60
C LEU A 127 16.27 4.27 -28.80
N VAL A 128 17.45 4.21 -29.42
CA VAL A 128 18.19 2.98 -29.72
C VAL A 128 19.66 3.13 -29.31
N PRO A 129 20.38 2.06 -28.96
CA PRO A 129 21.72 2.19 -28.42
C PRO A 129 22.77 2.31 -29.52
N GLY A 130 23.64 3.32 -29.38
CA GLY A 130 24.86 3.46 -30.15
C GLY A 130 24.59 3.93 -31.58
N ASP A 131 24.98 3.11 -32.55
CA ASP A 131 24.85 3.35 -34.00
C ASP A 131 23.71 2.52 -34.64
N ALA A 132 22.88 1.86 -33.83
CA ALA A 132 21.73 1.11 -34.32
C ALA A 132 20.73 2.01 -35.06
N GLN A 133 20.01 1.45 -36.02
CA GLN A 133 19.02 2.19 -36.82
C GLN A 133 17.61 1.73 -36.49
N VAL A 134 16.67 2.67 -36.42
CA VAL A 134 15.24 2.39 -36.24
C VAL A 134 14.70 1.74 -37.51
N THR A 135 14.08 0.57 -37.35
CA THR A 135 13.50 -0.19 -38.46
C THR A 135 11.99 -0.34 -38.35
N ALA A 136 11.43 -0.25 -37.15
CA ALA A 136 9.99 -0.33 -36.92
C ALA A 136 9.60 0.49 -35.69
N VAL A 137 8.41 1.11 -35.74
CA VAL A 137 7.83 1.86 -34.63
C VAL A 137 6.33 1.63 -34.60
N THR A 138 5.78 1.43 -33.41
CA THR A 138 4.32 1.33 -33.23
C THR A 138 3.89 1.87 -31.87
N TRP A 139 2.63 2.28 -31.78
CA TRP A 139 1.98 2.55 -30.50
C TRP A 139 1.33 1.28 -29.96
N LEU A 140 1.34 1.11 -28.64
CA LEU A 140 0.44 0.17 -27.99
C LEU A 140 -0.98 0.76 -27.85
N ASN A 141 -1.93 -0.09 -27.43
CA ASN A 141 -3.28 0.34 -27.10
C ASN A 141 -3.27 1.56 -26.15
N GLY A 142 -4.14 2.53 -26.40
CA GLY A 142 -4.16 3.83 -25.71
C GLY A 142 -3.15 4.87 -26.23
N LYS A 143 -2.19 4.48 -27.07
CA LYS A 143 -1.13 5.36 -27.64
C LYS A 143 -0.40 6.21 -26.58
N THR A 144 -0.08 5.56 -25.47
CA THR A 144 0.70 6.09 -24.34
C THR A 144 2.14 5.56 -24.35
N THR A 145 2.32 4.32 -24.81
CA THR A 145 3.60 3.62 -24.92
C THR A 145 4.01 3.44 -26.37
N LEU A 146 5.15 4.03 -26.74
CA LEU A 146 5.79 3.92 -28.05
C LEU A 146 6.80 2.77 -28.02
N VAL A 147 6.69 1.85 -28.96
CA VAL A 147 7.61 0.71 -29.09
C VAL A 147 8.50 0.89 -30.32
N ILE A 148 9.80 0.74 -30.12
CA ILE A 148 10.85 0.95 -31.13
C ILE A 148 11.59 -0.37 -31.36
N GLY A 149 11.80 -0.70 -32.63
CA GLY A 149 12.55 -1.84 -33.12
C GLY A 149 13.77 -1.37 -33.87
N ASP A 150 14.88 -2.08 -33.70
CA ASP A 150 16.16 -1.74 -34.34
C ASP A 150 16.68 -2.83 -35.31
N ASP A 151 17.67 -2.45 -36.10
CA ASP A 151 18.37 -3.30 -37.06
C ASP A 151 19.22 -4.42 -36.42
N ARG A 152 19.42 -4.38 -35.09
CA ARG A 152 20.07 -5.42 -34.29
C ARG A 152 19.07 -6.38 -33.65
N GLY A 153 17.77 -6.17 -33.87
CA GLY A 153 16.71 -6.99 -33.30
C GLY A 153 16.33 -6.64 -31.87
N GLY A 154 16.74 -5.49 -31.36
CA GLY A 154 16.29 -4.95 -30.09
C GLY A 154 14.88 -4.38 -30.21
N VAL A 155 14.06 -4.60 -29.18
CA VAL A 155 12.72 -4.01 -29.06
C VAL A 155 12.61 -3.31 -27.71
N ARG A 156 12.25 -2.03 -27.73
CA ARG A 156 12.23 -1.15 -26.55
C ARG A 156 10.92 -0.38 -26.47
N ALA A 157 10.29 -0.40 -25.30
CA ALA A 157 9.07 0.33 -25.04
C ALA A 157 9.36 1.58 -24.19
N TRP A 158 8.85 2.71 -24.64
CA TRP A 158 9.05 4.02 -24.07
C TRP A 158 7.70 4.66 -23.76
N PHE A 159 7.56 5.30 -22.59
CA PHE A 159 6.36 6.06 -22.28
C PHE A 159 6.68 7.33 -21.47
N GLY A 160 5.73 8.25 -21.46
CA GLY A 160 5.81 9.48 -20.67
C GLY A 160 5.61 9.23 -19.19
N THR A 161 6.49 9.80 -18.36
CA THR A 161 6.40 9.80 -16.90
C THR A 161 6.29 11.23 -16.39
N LYS A 162 5.69 11.45 -15.22
CA LYS A 162 5.63 12.78 -14.59
C LYS A 162 6.42 12.79 -13.28
N PRO A 163 7.76 12.82 -13.33
CA PRO A 163 8.57 12.87 -12.11
C PRO A 163 8.44 14.24 -11.43
N ASP A 164 8.57 14.25 -10.10
CA ASP A 164 8.61 15.50 -9.34
C ASP A 164 9.81 16.36 -9.77
N GLY A 165 9.56 17.63 -10.09
CA GLY A 165 10.61 18.55 -10.56
C GLY A 165 11.02 18.35 -12.03
N ALA A 166 10.16 17.75 -12.86
CA ALA A 166 10.40 17.63 -14.30
C ALA A 166 10.80 18.98 -14.94
N ALA A 167 11.88 18.98 -15.71
CA ALA A 167 12.40 20.17 -16.39
C ALA A 167 11.63 20.52 -17.68
N THR A 168 10.73 19.67 -18.13
CA THR A 168 9.95 19.86 -19.36
C THR A 168 8.78 20.81 -19.12
N ALA A 169 8.44 21.62 -20.12
CA ALA A 169 7.36 22.62 -20.01
C ALA A 169 5.98 22.00 -19.71
N ASP A 170 5.76 20.74 -20.09
CA ASP A 170 4.53 20.00 -19.84
C ASP A 170 4.61 19.06 -18.61
N GLY A 171 5.75 19.00 -17.94
CA GLY A 171 6.03 18.13 -16.81
C GLY A 171 6.14 16.64 -17.13
N VAL A 172 6.13 16.25 -18.42
CA VAL A 172 6.28 14.87 -18.87
C VAL A 172 7.72 14.61 -19.32
N VAL A 173 8.29 13.48 -18.94
CA VAL A 173 9.62 13.02 -19.36
C VAL A 173 9.48 11.64 -19.98
N PHE A 174 9.89 11.49 -21.24
CA PHE A 174 9.85 10.21 -21.93
C PHE A 174 10.99 9.30 -21.45
N ARG A 175 10.68 8.08 -21.00
CA ARG A 175 11.69 7.16 -20.43
C ARG A 175 11.57 5.77 -21.03
N LEU A 176 12.72 5.09 -21.10
CA LEU A 176 12.78 3.67 -21.45
C LEU A 176 12.16 2.86 -20.31
N ALA A 177 11.01 2.28 -20.57
CA ALA A 177 10.25 1.54 -19.57
C ALA A 177 10.60 0.04 -19.59
N HIS A 178 10.57 -0.56 -20.78
CA HIS A 178 10.77 -2.01 -20.93
C HIS A 178 11.71 -2.32 -22.10
N VAL A 179 12.59 -3.30 -21.91
CA VAL A 179 13.45 -3.85 -22.97
C VAL A 179 13.06 -5.31 -23.14
N LEU A 180 12.66 -5.68 -24.35
CA LEU A 180 12.24 -7.04 -24.66
C LEU A 180 13.43 -7.89 -25.14
N PRO A 181 13.37 -9.23 -24.97
CA PRO A 181 14.41 -10.13 -25.47
C PRO A 181 14.67 -9.95 -26.96
N SER A 182 15.94 -9.76 -27.33
CA SER A 182 16.35 -9.59 -28.73
C SER A 182 16.45 -10.92 -29.47
N SER A 183 16.12 -10.90 -30.77
CA SER A 183 16.36 -12.04 -31.68
C SER A 183 17.73 -12.00 -32.37
N GLY A 184 18.49 -10.90 -32.25
CA GLY A 184 19.77 -10.70 -32.92
C GLY A 184 19.70 -10.47 -34.44
N THR A 185 18.49 -10.41 -35.01
CA THR A 185 18.22 -10.08 -36.42
C THR A 185 17.32 -8.86 -36.51
N ALA A 186 17.44 -8.07 -37.57
CA ALA A 186 16.72 -6.80 -37.70
C ALA A 186 15.20 -6.95 -37.53
N VAL A 187 14.58 -6.02 -36.80
CA VAL A 187 13.12 -5.95 -36.73
C VAL A 187 12.58 -5.45 -38.07
N ARG A 188 11.56 -6.11 -38.62
CA ARG A 188 10.93 -5.74 -39.90
C ARG A 188 9.55 -5.11 -39.73
N ALA A 189 8.74 -5.66 -38.82
CA ALA A 189 7.36 -5.25 -38.67
C ALA A 189 6.89 -5.39 -37.23
N PHE A 190 5.97 -4.51 -36.83
CA PHE A 190 5.26 -4.57 -35.56
C PHE A 190 3.77 -4.52 -35.75
N HIS A 191 3.05 -5.14 -34.82
CA HIS A 191 1.65 -4.83 -34.59
C HIS A 191 1.33 -4.96 -33.10
N GLY A 192 0.77 -3.91 -32.51
CA GLY A 192 0.25 -3.93 -31.14
C GLY A 192 -1.16 -4.51 -31.09
N SER A 193 -1.54 -5.15 -30.00
CA SER A 193 -2.93 -5.55 -29.75
C SER A 193 -3.81 -4.31 -29.53
N SER A 194 -5.09 -4.42 -29.90
CA SER A 194 -6.11 -3.40 -29.63
C SER A 194 -6.86 -3.62 -28.31
N ARG A 195 -6.50 -4.67 -27.55
CA ARG A 195 -7.15 -5.06 -26.30
C ARG A 195 -6.16 -5.12 -25.16
N GLU A 196 -5.05 -5.81 -25.36
CA GLU A 196 -4.02 -6.06 -24.35
C GLU A 196 -2.72 -5.31 -24.69
N ARG A 197 -1.72 -5.36 -23.81
CA ARG A 197 -0.37 -4.81 -24.09
C ARG A 197 0.53 -5.81 -24.84
N LEU A 198 -0.08 -6.65 -25.69
CA LEU A 198 0.62 -7.59 -26.56
C LEU A 198 1.23 -6.89 -27.77
N LEU A 199 2.40 -7.37 -28.19
CA LEU A 199 3.12 -6.89 -29.36
C LEU A 199 3.62 -8.08 -30.20
N ALA A 200 3.17 -8.15 -31.44
CA ALA A 200 3.74 -9.05 -32.43
C ALA A 200 4.92 -8.37 -33.15
N VAL A 201 6.02 -9.11 -33.26
CA VAL A 201 7.29 -8.65 -33.82
C VAL A 201 7.74 -9.62 -34.90
N GLY A 202 7.92 -9.09 -36.11
CA GLY A 202 8.44 -9.81 -37.26
C GLY A 202 9.90 -9.45 -37.43
N TYR A 203 10.75 -10.45 -37.58
CA TYR A 203 12.19 -10.28 -37.73
C TYR A 203 12.65 -10.71 -39.13
N ASP A 204 13.78 -10.16 -39.52
CA ASP A 204 14.51 -10.61 -40.70
C ASP A 204 14.84 -12.10 -40.59
N GLY A 205 14.65 -12.83 -41.69
CA GLY A 205 14.78 -14.29 -41.73
C GLY A 205 13.49 -15.07 -41.38
N GLY A 206 12.36 -14.38 -41.16
CA GLY A 206 11.04 -14.98 -41.04
C GLY A 206 10.63 -15.39 -39.63
N ALA A 207 11.35 -14.98 -38.58
CA ALA A 207 10.92 -15.24 -37.21
C ALA A 207 9.80 -14.27 -36.79
N VAL A 208 8.77 -14.79 -36.14
CA VAL A 208 7.65 -14.01 -35.57
C VAL A 208 7.57 -14.32 -34.09
N ARG A 209 7.64 -13.29 -33.24
CA ARG A 209 7.53 -13.42 -31.78
C ARG A 209 6.44 -12.50 -31.26
N VAL A 210 5.75 -12.94 -30.21
CA VAL A 210 4.73 -12.16 -29.54
C VAL A 210 5.18 -11.93 -28.11
N PHE A 211 5.15 -10.68 -27.66
CA PHE A 211 5.56 -10.29 -26.32
C PHE A 211 4.41 -9.64 -25.56
N GLN A 212 4.40 -9.84 -24.25
CA GLN A 212 3.63 -9.02 -23.34
C GLN A 212 4.53 -7.91 -22.83
N VAL A 213 4.27 -6.66 -23.23
CA VAL A 213 5.24 -5.58 -23.10
C VAL A 213 5.48 -5.21 -21.64
N THR A 214 4.42 -5.08 -20.84
CA THR A 214 4.54 -4.69 -19.42
C THR A 214 5.22 -5.75 -18.56
N ALA A 215 5.00 -7.02 -18.89
CA ALA A 215 5.67 -8.13 -18.21
C ALA A 215 7.10 -8.36 -18.73
N ALA A 216 7.47 -7.75 -19.86
CA ALA A 216 8.69 -8.00 -20.61
C ALA A 216 8.94 -9.49 -20.91
N THR A 217 7.88 -10.24 -21.19
CA THR A 217 7.93 -11.69 -21.42
C THR A 217 7.56 -12.06 -22.86
N GLU A 218 8.30 -13.01 -23.43
CA GLU A 218 7.91 -13.68 -24.67
C GLU A 218 6.74 -14.62 -24.38
N VAL A 219 5.63 -14.41 -25.10
CA VAL A 219 4.38 -15.18 -24.98
C VAL A 219 4.38 -16.35 -25.94
N ALA A 220 4.81 -16.10 -27.18
CA ALA A 220 4.89 -17.11 -28.22
C ALA A 220 5.99 -16.76 -29.22
N SER A 221 6.57 -17.78 -29.85
CA SER A 221 7.45 -17.63 -31.00
C SER A 221 7.15 -18.68 -32.05
N SER A 222 7.29 -18.27 -33.31
CA SER A 222 7.08 -19.11 -34.48
C SER A 222 7.92 -18.58 -35.64
N THR A 223 7.88 -19.27 -36.77
CA THR A 223 8.57 -18.87 -38.01
C THR A 223 7.63 -19.01 -39.18
N VAL A 224 7.64 -18.02 -40.07
CA VAL A 224 6.97 -18.10 -41.37
C VAL A 224 7.88 -18.75 -42.40
N ASP A 225 7.31 -19.12 -43.55
CA ASP A 225 8.11 -19.55 -44.69
C ASP A 225 9.12 -18.45 -45.07
N LYS A 226 10.38 -18.81 -45.31
CA LYS A 226 11.43 -17.86 -45.70
C LYS A 226 11.14 -17.16 -47.03
N SER A 227 10.28 -17.75 -47.88
CA SER A 227 9.81 -17.07 -49.09
C SER A 227 8.86 -15.90 -48.78
N LEU A 228 8.25 -15.90 -47.59
CA LEU A 228 7.39 -14.84 -47.09
C LEU A 228 8.26 -13.78 -46.41
N ASP A 229 8.85 -12.88 -47.21
CA ASP A 229 9.53 -11.69 -46.70
C ASP A 229 8.51 -10.79 -45.98
N ILE A 230 8.64 -10.66 -44.66
CA ILE A 230 7.63 -10.02 -43.80
C ILE A 230 7.67 -8.51 -44.04
N GLU A 231 6.64 -7.98 -44.72
CA GLU A 231 6.47 -6.53 -44.89
C GLU A 231 5.62 -5.93 -43.76
N THR A 232 4.61 -6.66 -43.29
CA THR A 232 3.79 -6.22 -42.17
C THR A 232 3.21 -7.40 -41.38
N LEU A 233 2.81 -7.12 -40.14
CA LEU A 233 2.11 -8.06 -39.26
C LEU A 233 0.76 -7.49 -38.86
N CYS A 234 -0.17 -8.38 -38.54
CA CYS A 234 -1.45 -8.03 -37.94
C CYS A 234 -1.79 -9.02 -36.83
N LEU A 235 -2.03 -8.51 -35.63
CA LEU A 235 -2.71 -9.28 -34.59
C LEU A 235 -4.22 -9.25 -34.86
N ALA A 236 -4.85 -10.42 -34.85
CA ALA A 236 -6.30 -10.51 -34.93
C ALA A 236 -6.93 -9.73 -33.76
N PRO A 237 -8.11 -9.10 -33.92
CA PRO A 237 -8.73 -8.30 -32.85
C PRO A 237 -9.04 -9.06 -31.55
N LYS A 238 -9.00 -10.40 -31.56
CA LYS A 238 -9.18 -11.25 -30.38
C LYS A 238 -7.86 -11.72 -29.76
N ASP A 239 -6.73 -11.37 -30.37
CA ASP A 239 -5.39 -11.84 -30.05
C ASP A 239 -5.21 -13.37 -30.18
N ASP A 240 -5.99 -14.00 -31.06
CA ASP A 240 -6.00 -15.45 -31.30
C ASP A 240 -5.26 -15.89 -32.58
N GLU A 241 -4.84 -14.95 -33.42
CA GLU A 241 -4.01 -15.20 -34.59
C GLU A 241 -3.04 -14.03 -34.85
N VAL A 242 -1.86 -14.34 -35.37
CA VAL A 242 -0.95 -13.38 -36.02
C VAL A 242 -0.94 -13.68 -37.50
N VAL A 243 -1.18 -12.66 -38.34
CA VAL A 243 -1.07 -12.77 -39.79
C VAL A 243 0.15 -12.02 -40.25
N ALA A 244 1.08 -12.73 -40.89
CA ALA A 244 2.23 -12.14 -41.56
C ALA A 244 1.93 -11.94 -43.04
N PHE A 245 2.18 -10.75 -43.54
CA PHE A 245 1.98 -10.39 -44.93
C PHE A 245 3.33 -10.15 -45.60
N GLY A 246 3.56 -10.84 -46.72
CA GLY A 246 4.56 -10.45 -47.69
C GLY A 246 3.89 -9.84 -48.93
N ARG A 247 4.69 -9.56 -49.97
CA ARG A 247 4.23 -8.86 -51.18
C ARG A 247 3.04 -9.50 -51.91
N SER A 248 3.02 -10.82 -51.98
CA SER A 248 2.07 -11.57 -52.81
C SER A 248 1.40 -12.73 -52.09
N SER A 249 1.71 -12.94 -50.81
CA SER A 249 1.16 -14.03 -50.01
C SER A 249 1.13 -13.64 -48.54
N PHE A 250 0.30 -14.33 -47.76
CA PHE A 250 0.21 -14.15 -46.32
C PHE A 250 0.20 -15.52 -45.64
N GLN A 251 0.68 -15.57 -44.40
CA GLN A 251 0.65 -16.75 -43.57
C GLN A 251 -0.04 -16.42 -42.24
N ARG A 252 -0.93 -17.30 -41.80
CA ARG A 252 -1.61 -17.20 -40.51
C ARG A 252 -0.93 -18.10 -39.49
N LEU A 253 -0.72 -17.58 -38.30
CA LEU A 253 -0.14 -18.25 -37.16
C LEU A 253 -1.18 -18.21 -36.03
N ALA A 254 -1.69 -19.36 -35.62
CA ALA A 254 -2.58 -19.43 -34.47
C ALA A 254 -1.82 -19.01 -33.20
N LEU A 255 -2.47 -18.23 -32.36
CA LEU A 255 -1.94 -17.72 -31.10
C LEU A 255 -2.93 -18.04 -29.98
N ASP A 256 -2.44 -18.62 -28.90
CA ASP A 256 -3.17 -18.64 -27.62
C ASP A 256 -2.30 -17.87 -26.61
N PRO A 257 -2.61 -16.59 -26.34
CA PRO A 257 -1.80 -15.78 -25.45
C PRO A 257 -1.98 -16.20 -23.98
N GLY A 258 -2.97 -17.06 -23.68
CA GLY A 258 -3.28 -17.50 -22.34
C GLY A 258 -3.54 -16.32 -21.38
N TYR A 259 -2.68 -16.19 -20.37
CA TYR A 259 -2.76 -15.14 -19.35
C TYR A 259 -1.39 -14.46 -19.18
N SER A 260 -0.84 -13.99 -20.29
CA SER A 260 0.52 -13.45 -20.39
C SER A 260 0.84 -12.29 -19.43
N GLU A 261 -0.16 -11.52 -19.01
CA GLU A 261 -0.02 -10.40 -18.07
C GLU A 261 0.33 -10.86 -16.64
N VAL A 262 0.01 -12.11 -16.30
CA VAL A 262 0.16 -12.64 -14.95
C VAL A 262 1.31 -13.63 -14.89
N THR A 263 2.41 -13.19 -14.27
CA THR A 263 3.59 -14.00 -13.97
C THR A 263 3.94 -13.85 -12.50
N LEU A 264 4.77 -14.75 -11.96
CA LEU A 264 5.28 -14.58 -10.59
C LEU A 264 6.02 -13.25 -10.41
N ALA A 265 6.65 -12.73 -11.48
CA ALA A 265 7.30 -11.43 -11.46
C ALA A 265 6.28 -10.29 -11.38
N THR A 266 5.24 -10.27 -12.21
CA THR A 266 4.25 -9.17 -12.20
C THR A 266 3.39 -9.16 -10.94
N LEU A 267 3.22 -10.32 -10.27
CA LEU A 267 2.48 -10.41 -9.01
C LEU A 267 3.30 -9.95 -7.78
N PHE A 268 4.61 -10.20 -7.77
CA PHE A 268 5.44 -10.04 -6.55
C PHE A 268 6.66 -9.12 -6.69
N ARG A 269 6.95 -8.59 -7.89
CA ARG A 269 7.95 -7.53 -8.08
C ARG A 269 7.25 -6.22 -8.46
N PRO A 270 7.86 -5.06 -8.18
CA PRO A 270 7.35 -3.78 -8.68
C PRO A 270 7.31 -3.79 -10.21
N VAL A 271 6.22 -3.29 -10.79
CA VAL A 271 6.03 -3.19 -12.23
C VAL A 271 5.96 -1.72 -12.61
N TRP A 272 6.59 -1.36 -13.73
CA TRP A 272 6.51 0.01 -14.23
C TRP A 272 5.31 0.18 -15.16
N TYR A 273 4.24 0.71 -14.59
CA TYR A 273 3.01 1.01 -15.32
C TYR A 273 3.08 2.38 -15.99
N GLU A 274 2.30 2.54 -17.05
CA GLU A 274 2.20 3.78 -17.82
C GLU A 274 1.84 4.98 -16.93
N GLY A 275 2.55 6.10 -17.14
CA GLY A 275 2.35 7.34 -16.37
C GLY A 275 2.95 7.34 -14.96
N ALA A 276 3.33 6.19 -14.40
CA ALA A 276 3.97 6.12 -13.09
C ALA A 276 5.41 6.66 -13.14
N PRO A 277 5.86 7.44 -12.16
CA PRO A 277 7.23 7.99 -12.14
C PRO A 277 8.30 6.91 -11.93
N LYS A 278 7.93 5.77 -11.34
CA LYS A 278 8.82 4.65 -11.01
C LYS A 278 8.05 3.32 -10.98
N PRO A 279 8.75 2.17 -10.97
CA PRO A 279 8.13 0.87 -10.74
C PRO A 279 7.49 0.77 -9.36
N GLU A 280 6.25 0.28 -9.29
CA GLU A 280 5.48 0.21 -8.05
C GLU A 280 4.66 -1.08 -7.95
N HIS A 281 4.25 -1.43 -6.74
CA HIS A 281 3.29 -2.50 -6.50
C HIS A 281 1.90 -1.90 -6.41
N VAL A 282 1.04 -2.24 -7.37
CA VAL A 282 -0.31 -1.69 -7.44
C VAL A 282 -1.31 -2.82 -7.63
N TRP A 283 -2.39 -2.77 -6.86
CA TRP A 283 -3.59 -3.57 -7.11
C TRP A 283 -4.72 -2.65 -7.58
N GLN A 284 -5.10 -2.80 -8.84
CA GLN A 284 -6.20 -2.10 -9.49
C GLN A 284 -6.73 -2.99 -10.62
N SER A 285 -7.79 -3.73 -10.35
CA SER A 285 -8.35 -4.72 -11.28
C SER A 285 -9.24 -4.11 -12.38
N THR A 286 -9.73 -2.89 -12.18
CA THR A 286 -10.64 -2.20 -13.09
C THR A 286 -10.25 -0.75 -13.31
N GLY A 287 -10.61 -0.23 -14.48
CA GLY A 287 -10.42 1.16 -14.87
C GLY A 287 -11.66 1.72 -15.57
N GLY A 288 -11.67 3.03 -15.80
CA GLY A 288 -12.79 3.74 -16.41
C GLY A 288 -12.74 3.85 -17.93
N THR A 289 -11.73 3.25 -18.57
CA THR A 289 -11.47 3.37 -20.01
C THR A 289 -11.19 2.00 -20.62
N ASP A 290 -11.46 1.85 -21.92
CA ASP A 290 -11.28 0.58 -22.65
C ASP A 290 -9.80 0.21 -22.88
N ASP A 291 -8.89 1.18 -22.79
CA ASP A 291 -7.44 1.01 -22.93
C ASP A 291 -6.72 0.76 -21.59
N PHE A 292 -7.48 0.65 -20.50
CA PHE A 292 -6.99 0.43 -19.16
C PHE A 292 -6.19 -0.87 -19.03
N GLU A 293 -5.03 -0.78 -18.38
CA GLU A 293 -4.21 -1.92 -18.03
C GLU A 293 -4.49 -2.39 -16.57
N PRO A 294 -4.96 -3.64 -16.38
CA PRO A 294 -5.13 -4.22 -15.05
C PRO A 294 -3.79 -4.33 -14.29
N LYS A 295 -3.77 -3.83 -13.06
CA LYS A 295 -2.60 -3.90 -12.16
C LYS A 295 -2.89 -4.92 -11.07
N LEU A 296 -2.17 -6.03 -11.04
CA LEU A 296 -2.52 -7.18 -10.19
C LEU A 296 -1.42 -7.55 -9.20
N GLY A 297 -0.63 -6.56 -8.77
CA GLY A 297 0.40 -6.76 -7.75
C GLY A 297 -0.20 -7.26 -6.44
N MET A 298 0.21 -8.44 -5.98
CA MET A 298 -0.32 -9.11 -4.78
C MET A 298 0.24 -8.53 -3.48
N TRP A 299 1.43 -7.93 -3.54
CA TRP A 299 2.16 -7.47 -2.37
C TRP A 299 1.38 -6.47 -1.48
N PRO A 300 0.65 -5.47 -2.01
CA PRO A 300 -0.17 -4.57 -1.19
C PRO A 300 -1.24 -5.31 -0.39
N LEU A 301 -1.84 -6.37 -0.95
CA LEU A 301 -2.86 -7.18 -0.27
C LEU A 301 -2.27 -8.07 0.83
N VAL A 302 -1.11 -8.69 0.56
CA VAL A 302 -0.34 -9.46 1.54
C VAL A 302 0.07 -8.55 2.70
N PHE A 303 0.67 -7.40 2.37
CA PHE A 303 1.09 -6.39 3.33
C PHE A 303 -0.08 -5.89 4.19
N GLY A 304 -1.21 -5.54 3.57
CA GLY A 304 -2.42 -5.15 4.32
C GLY A 304 -2.88 -6.22 5.30
N THR A 305 -2.81 -7.51 4.91
CA THR A 305 -3.20 -8.62 5.79
C THR A 305 -2.25 -8.77 6.99
N LEU A 306 -0.94 -8.62 6.77
CA LEU A 306 0.05 -8.61 7.84
C LEU A 306 -0.10 -7.38 8.74
N LYS A 307 -0.36 -6.20 8.17
CA LYS A 307 -0.59 -4.94 8.88
C LYS A 307 -1.79 -5.03 9.81
N ALA A 308 -2.93 -5.55 9.33
CA ALA A 308 -4.12 -5.79 10.15
C ALA A 308 -3.83 -6.71 11.34
N THR A 309 -3.18 -7.83 11.03
CA THR A 309 -2.84 -8.87 12.01
C THR A 309 -1.89 -8.35 13.08
N PHE A 310 -0.88 -7.56 12.68
CA PHE A 310 0.08 -6.94 13.58
C PHE A 310 -0.59 -6.00 14.57
N TYR A 311 -1.39 -5.03 14.09
CA TYR A 311 -2.06 -4.07 14.97
C TYR A 311 -3.13 -4.71 15.85
N CYS A 312 -3.81 -5.75 15.37
CA CYS A 312 -4.72 -6.55 16.18
C CYS A 312 -4.00 -7.18 17.37
N ILE A 313 -2.88 -7.89 17.15
CA ILE A 313 -2.14 -8.55 18.23
C ILE A 313 -1.42 -7.57 19.14
N LEU A 314 -0.93 -6.44 18.61
CA LEU A 314 -0.33 -5.38 19.41
C LEU A 314 -1.27 -4.89 20.51
N ILE A 315 -2.58 -4.80 20.21
CA ILE A 315 -3.61 -4.36 21.15
C ILE A 315 -4.16 -5.55 21.96
N ALA A 316 -4.64 -6.59 21.29
CA ALA A 316 -5.34 -7.70 21.92
C ALA A 316 -4.42 -8.59 22.77
N GLY A 317 -3.20 -8.86 22.31
CA GLY A 317 -2.28 -9.79 22.95
C GLY A 317 -1.96 -9.39 24.39
N PRO A 318 -1.36 -8.20 24.63
CA PRO A 318 -1.05 -7.73 25.97
C PRO A 318 -2.30 -7.64 26.85
N LEU A 319 -3.40 -7.07 26.35
CA LEU A 319 -4.63 -6.90 27.11
C LEU A 319 -5.24 -8.24 27.55
N ALA A 320 -5.38 -9.19 26.62
CA ALA A 320 -5.98 -10.49 26.90
C ALA A 320 -5.09 -11.35 27.82
N LEU A 321 -3.77 -11.37 27.60
CA LEU A 321 -2.83 -12.13 28.42
C LEU A 321 -2.74 -11.56 29.84
N LEU A 322 -2.63 -10.23 29.99
CA LEU A 322 -2.61 -9.60 31.31
C LEU A 322 -3.94 -9.76 32.04
N ALA A 323 -5.07 -9.68 31.32
CA ALA A 323 -6.38 -9.99 31.89
C ALA A 323 -6.46 -11.43 32.38
N ALA A 324 -6.00 -12.41 31.59
CA ALA A 324 -5.99 -13.83 31.96
C ALA A 324 -5.09 -14.12 33.17
N ILE A 325 -3.90 -13.50 33.23
CA ILE A 325 -3.00 -13.58 34.39
C ILE A 325 -3.68 -12.98 35.62
N TYR A 326 -4.32 -11.81 35.47
CA TYR A 326 -5.00 -11.14 36.56
C TYR A 326 -6.17 -11.97 37.10
N THR A 327 -6.98 -12.56 36.22
CA THR A 327 -8.15 -13.36 36.59
C THR A 327 -7.81 -14.73 37.15
N SER A 328 -6.69 -15.33 36.73
CA SER A 328 -6.22 -16.61 37.27
C SER A 328 -5.53 -16.47 38.63
N GLU A 329 -4.71 -15.42 38.82
CA GLU A 329 -3.81 -15.33 39.99
C GLU A 329 -4.28 -14.36 41.09
N PHE A 330 -5.03 -13.30 40.77
CA PHE A 330 -5.29 -12.20 41.70
C PHE A 330 -6.76 -12.00 42.06
N LEU A 331 -7.69 -12.50 41.25
CA LEU A 331 -9.12 -12.37 41.48
C LEU A 331 -9.65 -13.47 42.41
N SER A 332 -10.55 -13.10 43.32
CA SER A 332 -11.25 -14.07 44.15
C SER A 332 -12.16 -14.98 43.31
N PRO A 333 -12.38 -16.25 43.73
CA PRO A 333 -13.21 -17.19 42.96
C PRO A 333 -14.62 -16.68 42.65
N LYS A 334 -15.21 -15.88 43.54
CA LYS A 334 -16.55 -15.28 43.36
C LYS A 334 -16.59 -14.20 42.27
N ALA A 335 -15.51 -13.45 42.08
CA ALA A 335 -15.40 -12.43 41.04
C ALA A 335 -14.96 -13.01 39.69
N LYS A 336 -14.20 -14.11 39.70
CA LYS A 336 -13.68 -14.77 38.50
C LYS A 336 -14.79 -15.32 37.59
N ALA A 337 -15.74 -16.06 38.16
CA ALA A 337 -16.81 -16.73 37.40
C ALA A 337 -17.60 -15.77 36.48
N PRO A 338 -18.18 -14.64 36.97
CA PRO A 338 -18.93 -13.74 36.10
C PRO A 338 -18.06 -13.06 35.04
N ILE A 339 -16.79 -12.72 35.36
CA ILE A 339 -15.87 -12.11 34.39
C ILE A 339 -15.59 -13.08 33.25
N LYS A 340 -15.30 -14.35 33.54
CA LYS A 340 -15.08 -15.37 32.52
C LYS A 340 -16.30 -15.51 31.60
N SER A 341 -17.50 -15.62 32.18
CA SER A 341 -18.74 -15.71 31.39
C SER A 341 -18.98 -14.49 30.50
N VAL A 342 -18.73 -13.27 30.99
CA VAL A 342 -18.87 -12.04 30.15
C VAL A 342 -17.89 -12.07 28.99
N VAL A 343 -16.63 -12.43 29.23
CA VAL A 343 -15.62 -12.48 28.15
C VAL A 343 -15.96 -13.57 27.14
N GLU A 344 -16.43 -14.75 27.57
CA GLU A 344 -16.88 -15.81 26.65
C GLU A 344 -18.09 -15.37 25.82
N MET A 345 -19.05 -14.64 26.41
CA MET A 345 -20.18 -14.07 25.67
C MET A 345 -19.73 -13.05 24.62
N MET A 346 -18.66 -12.28 24.88
CA MET A 346 -18.10 -11.36 23.88
C MET A 346 -17.62 -12.07 22.60
N ALA A 347 -17.19 -13.34 22.69
CA ALA A 347 -16.78 -14.13 21.52
C ALA A 347 -17.95 -14.44 20.56
N GLY A 348 -19.19 -14.37 21.05
CA GLY A 348 -20.41 -14.62 20.26
C GLY A 348 -20.86 -13.42 19.42
N LEU A 349 -20.22 -12.25 19.54
CA LEU A 349 -20.58 -11.06 18.78
C LEU A 349 -20.28 -11.23 17.28
N PRO A 350 -21.25 -10.98 16.37
CA PRO A 350 -21.00 -11.08 14.93
C PRO A 350 -19.96 -10.07 14.45
N SER A 351 -18.94 -10.53 13.72
CA SER A 351 -17.85 -9.66 13.25
C SER A 351 -18.30 -8.58 12.27
N VAL A 352 -19.35 -8.85 11.47
CA VAL A 352 -19.99 -7.85 10.59
C VAL A 352 -20.53 -6.66 11.39
N VAL A 353 -21.17 -6.92 12.53
CA VAL A 353 -21.73 -5.87 13.40
C VAL A 353 -20.59 -5.05 14.02
N LEU A 354 -19.52 -5.70 14.47
CA LEU A 354 -18.35 -5.01 14.99
C LEU A 354 -17.67 -4.15 13.92
N GLY A 355 -17.51 -4.67 12.70
CA GLY A 355 -16.98 -3.93 11.55
C GLY A 355 -17.82 -2.71 11.21
N PHE A 356 -19.15 -2.87 11.18
CA PHE A 356 -20.10 -1.76 10.97
C PHE A 356 -19.98 -0.68 12.04
N LEU A 357 -20.00 -1.05 13.33
CA LEU A 357 -19.83 -0.10 14.43
C LEU A 357 -18.45 0.57 14.39
N GLY A 358 -17.42 -0.19 14.02
CA GLY A 358 -16.07 0.30 13.80
C GLY A 358 -15.99 1.39 12.74
N GLY A 359 -16.52 1.13 11.55
CA GLY A 359 -16.44 2.03 10.41
C GLY A 359 -17.38 3.24 10.49
N LEU A 360 -18.55 3.11 11.10
CA LEU A 360 -19.57 4.17 11.11
C LEU A 360 -19.69 4.95 12.42
N ILE A 361 -19.23 4.38 13.55
CA ILE A 361 -19.32 5.05 14.85
C ILE A 361 -17.93 5.33 15.40
N LEU A 362 -17.08 4.30 15.50
CA LEU A 362 -15.76 4.47 16.11
C LEU A 362 -14.84 5.34 15.25
N ALA A 363 -14.77 5.10 13.95
CA ALA A 363 -13.94 5.86 13.02
C ALA A 363 -14.22 7.38 13.06
N PRO A 364 -15.48 7.88 12.89
CA PRO A 364 -15.76 9.31 13.06
C PRO A 364 -15.51 9.79 14.49
N PHE A 365 -15.89 9.00 15.52
CA PHE A 365 -15.66 9.38 16.91
C PHE A 365 -14.18 9.65 17.22
N VAL A 366 -13.29 8.81 16.69
CA VAL A 366 -11.84 8.94 16.83
C VAL A 366 -11.31 10.09 15.99
N GLN A 367 -11.78 10.27 14.75
CA GLN A 367 -11.38 11.38 13.89
C GLN A 367 -11.63 12.75 14.56
N ASP A 368 -12.78 12.92 15.20
CA ASP A 368 -13.12 14.18 15.88
C ASP A 368 -12.32 14.40 17.18
N ARG A 369 -11.61 13.38 17.68
CA ARG A 369 -10.98 13.38 19.02
C ARG A 369 -9.62 12.69 19.04
N VAL A 370 -8.85 12.78 17.96
CA VAL A 370 -7.58 12.04 17.82
C VAL A 370 -6.64 12.32 19.01
N GLY A 371 -6.47 13.59 19.38
CA GLY A 371 -5.64 13.97 20.53
C GLY A 371 -6.10 13.36 21.86
N THR A 372 -7.41 13.26 22.08
CA THR A 372 -7.99 12.61 23.27
C THR A 372 -7.75 11.10 23.27
N VAL A 373 -7.91 10.44 22.12
CA VAL A 373 -7.70 8.99 21.99
C VAL A 373 -6.24 8.64 22.20
N LEU A 374 -5.31 9.41 21.63
CA LEU A 374 -3.88 9.24 21.86
C LEU A 374 -3.51 9.48 23.34
N ALA A 375 -4.08 10.52 23.96
CA ALA A 375 -3.87 10.77 25.38
C ALA A 375 -4.37 9.61 26.27
N ALA A 376 -5.49 8.96 25.90
CA ALA A 376 -6.06 7.85 26.64
C ALA A 376 -5.08 6.65 26.79
N PHE A 377 -4.23 6.39 25.79
CA PHE A 377 -3.19 5.36 25.88
C PHE A 377 -2.18 5.62 27.02
N ALA A 378 -2.01 6.88 27.43
CA ALA A 378 -1.13 7.25 28.53
C ALA A 378 -1.90 7.46 29.85
N THR A 379 -3.02 8.18 29.82
CA THR A 379 -3.77 8.55 31.03
C THR A 379 -4.51 7.39 31.65
N VAL A 380 -4.97 6.40 30.88
CA VAL A 380 -5.65 5.21 31.43
C VAL A 380 -4.68 4.36 32.26
N PRO A 381 -3.53 3.89 31.73
CA PRO A 381 -2.55 3.18 32.55
C PRO A 381 -2.08 4.01 33.76
N PHE A 382 -1.88 5.33 33.57
CA PHE A 382 -1.51 6.22 34.67
C PHE A 382 -2.58 6.25 35.78
N ALA A 383 -3.87 6.35 35.43
CA ALA A 383 -4.95 6.36 36.41
C ALA A 383 -5.06 5.04 37.19
N PHE A 384 -4.78 3.90 36.55
CA PHE A 384 -4.68 2.61 37.26
C PHE A 384 -3.54 2.60 38.28
N VAL A 385 -2.35 3.08 37.89
CA VAL A 385 -1.21 3.15 38.80
C VAL A 385 -1.47 4.14 39.93
N LEU A 386 -2.02 5.32 39.62
CA LEU A 386 -2.40 6.33 40.59
C LEU A 386 -3.45 5.79 41.57
N GLY A 387 -4.52 5.18 41.06
CA GLY A 387 -5.55 4.54 41.88
C GLY A 387 -4.99 3.46 42.79
N ALA A 388 -4.05 2.64 42.30
CA ALA A 388 -3.36 1.64 43.11
C ALA A 388 -2.52 2.27 44.24
N ARG A 389 -1.86 3.42 44.00
CA ARG A 389 -1.14 4.17 45.05
C ARG A 389 -2.10 4.81 46.05
N LEU A 390 -3.19 5.41 45.59
CA LEU A 390 -4.21 5.99 46.44
C LEU A 390 -4.86 4.93 47.35
N TRP A 391 -5.03 3.70 46.85
CA TRP A 391 -5.56 2.58 47.64
C TRP A 391 -4.69 2.24 48.87
N GLN A 392 -3.39 2.54 48.84
CA GLN A 392 -2.49 2.27 49.98
C GLN A 392 -2.83 3.10 51.23
N PHE A 393 -3.49 4.26 51.06
CA PHE A 393 -3.92 5.13 52.15
C PHE A 393 -5.10 4.58 52.96
N LEU A 394 -5.83 3.57 52.44
CA LEU A 394 -6.90 2.92 53.19
C LEU A 394 -6.32 2.21 54.43
N PRO A 395 -6.97 2.34 55.62
CA PRO A 395 -6.62 1.54 56.78
C PRO A 395 -6.67 0.04 56.48
N GLY A 396 -5.81 -0.75 57.12
CA GLY A 396 -5.67 -2.18 56.83
C GLY A 396 -6.97 -2.95 56.91
N ASP A 397 -7.77 -2.68 57.94
CA ASP A 397 -9.04 -3.37 58.16
C ASP A 397 -10.06 -3.10 57.04
N VAL A 398 -10.06 -1.88 56.52
CA VAL A 398 -10.93 -1.47 55.40
C VAL A 398 -10.43 -2.09 54.09
N ALA A 399 -9.13 -2.06 53.85
CA ALA A 399 -8.52 -2.62 52.65
C ALA A 399 -8.78 -4.14 52.53
N ILE A 400 -8.70 -4.88 53.64
CA ILE A 400 -9.01 -6.32 53.69
C ILE A 400 -10.51 -6.55 53.44
N ARG A 401 -11.39 -5.77 54.08
CA ARG A 401 -12.84 -5.89 53.87
C ARG A 401 -13.24 -5.61 52.42
N TRP A 402 -12.53 -4.73 51.74
CA TRP A 402 -12.83 -4.28 50.38
C TRP A 402 -12.11 -5.08 49.28
N GLU A 403 -11.41 -6.16 49.63
CA GLU A 403 -10.60 -6.94 48.70
C GLU A 403 -11.41 -7.63 47.58
N GLY A 404 -12.71 -7.86 47.80
CA GLY A 404 -13.63 -8.45 46.81
C GLY A 404 -14.17 -7.47 45.76
N LEU A 405 -15.49 -7.41 45.63
CA LEU A 405 -16.17 -6.56 44.65
C LEU A 405 -15.79 -5.06 44.74
N PRO A 406 -15.61 -4.44 45.93
CA PRO A 406 -15.25 -3.02 46.02
C PRO A 406 -13.92 -2.68 45.33
N ARG A 407 -12.93 -3.56 45.42
CA ARG A 407 -11.64 -3.40 44.71
C ARG A 407 -11.82 -3.42 43.19
N VAL A 408 -12.67 -4.31 42.67
CA VAL A 408 -13.00 -4.36 41.23
C VAL A 408 -13.73 -3.10 40.79
N LEU A 409 -14.65 -2.58 41.61
CA LEU A 409 -15.33 -1.32 41.32
C LEU A 409 -14.37 -0.12 41.35
N ALA A 410 -13.39 -0.11 42.26
CA ALA A 410 -12.36 0.92 42.29
C ALA A 410 -11.45 0.88 41.05
N GLN A 411 -11.16 -0.31 40.53
CA GLN A 411 -10.45 -0.49 39.26
C GLN A 411 -11.27 0.01 38.07
N ALA A 412 -12.57 -0.28 38.05
CA ALA A 412 -13.48 0.27 37.04
C ALA A 412 -13.53 1.81 37.12
N LEU A 413 -13.57 2.38 38.33
CA LEU A 413 -13.50 3.83 38.53
C LEU A 413 -12.19 4.41 37.99
N ALA A 414 -11.05 3.75 38.19
CA ALA A 414 -9.77 4.20 37.66
C ALA A 414 -9.75 4.28 36.12
N LEU A 415 -10.44 3.37 35.42
CA LEU A 415 -10.64 3.46 33.97
C LEU A 415 -11.39 4.74 33.58
N PHE A 416 -12.53 5.02 34.22
CA PHE A 416 -13.31 6.22 33.94
C PHE A 416 -12.56 7.51 34.28
N VAL A 417 -11.80 7.52 35.38
CA VAL A 417 -10.92 8.64 35.73
C VAL A 417 -9.85 8.84 34.67
N GLY A 418 -9.22 7.77 34.18
CA GLY A 418 -8.23 7.84 33.11
C GLY A 418 -8.79 8.39 31.79
N LEU A 419 -10.02 7.99 31.43
CA LEU A 419 -10.74 8.53 30.28
C LEU A 419 -11.10 10.01 30.47
N ALA A 420 -11.55 10.41 31.66
CA ALA A 420 -11.84 11.80 31.99
C ALA A 420 -10.56 12.67 32.01
N MET A 421 -9.42 12.11 32.43
CA MET A 421 -8.13 12.78 32.30
C MET A 421 -7.75 12.96 30.82
N ALA A 422 -8.03 11.97 29.97
CA ALA A 422 -7.75 12.06 28.53
C ALA A 422 -8.51 13.22 27.86
N THR A 423 -9.78 13.43 28.23
CA THR A 423 -10.59 14.53 27.66
C THR A 423 -10.12 15.92 28.11
N GLY A 424 -9.40 16.02 29.23
CA GLY A 424 -8.74 17.26 29.64
C GLY A 424 -7.36 17.44 28.99
N VAL A 425 -6.53 16.39 29.01
CA VAL A 425 -5.13 16.45 28.55
C VAL A 425 -5.01 16.49 27.02
N GLY A 426 -5.85 15.74 26.30
CA GLY A 426 -5.80 15.65 24.84
C GLY A 426 -5.94 17.01 24.14
N PRO A 427 -7.05 17.74 24.36
CA PRO A 427 -7.25 19.06 23.78
C PRO A 427 -6.19 20.09 24.21
N LEU A 428 -5.64 19.96 25.42
CA LEU A 428 -4.56 20.82 25.89
C LEU A 428 -3.28 20.60 25.08
N ILE A 429 -2.89 19.34 24.86
CA ILE A 429 -1.74 18.99 24.01
C ILE A 429 -1.99 19.46 22.58
N GLU A 430 -3.18 19.23 22.04
CA GLU A 430 -3.53 19.61 20.67
C GLU A 430 -3.42 21.12 20.43
N ARG A 431 -3.92 21.94 21.37
CA ARG A 431 -3.82 23.40 21.30
C ARG A 431 -2.39 23.90 21.46
N THR A 432 -1.62 23.33 22.38
CA THR A 432 -0.29 23.84 22.74
C THR A 432 0.81 23.34 21.80
N ALA A 433 0.70 22.11 21.30
CA ALA A 433 1.73 21.46 20.51
C ALA A 433 1.40 21.37 19.01
N PHE A 434 0.13 21.31 18.62
CA PHE A 434 -0.30 20.99 17.25
C PHE A 434 -1.17 22.08 16.61
N GLY A 435 -1.08 23.32 17.10
CA GLY A 435 -1.81 24.45 16.52
C GLY A 435 -3.33 24.37 16.63
N GLY A 436 -3.87 23.46 17.45
CA GLY A 436 -5.30 23.27 17.67
C GLY A 436 -5.96 22.19 16.82
N ASP A 437 -5.25 21.59 15.85
CA ASP A 437 -5.78 20.49 15.04
C ASP A 437 -4.64 19.50 14.69
N PHE A 438 -4.68 18.33 15.33
CA PHE A 438 -3.70 17.28 15.11
C PHE A 438 -3.72 16.73 13.68
N THR A 439 -4.89 16.64 13.06
CA THR A 439 -5.03 16.12 11.68
C THR A 439 -4.47 17.10 10.66
N ALA A 440 -4.66 18.41 10.88
CA ALA A 440 -4.04 19.45 10.07
C ALA A 440 -2.51 19.45 10.24
N TRP A 441 -2.01 19.24 11.46
CA TRP A 441 -0.56 19.11 11.70
C TRP A 441 0.04 17.92 10.94
N LEU A 442 -0.63 16.75 10.95
CA LEU A 442 -0.23 15.57 10.17
C LEU A 442 -0.17 15.83 8.66
N ALA A 443 -1.05 16.68 8.15
CA ALA A 443 -1.09 17.08 6.74
C ALA A 443 -0.07 18.18 6.37
N GLY A 444 0.92 18.46 7.24
CA GLY A 444 1.95 19.48 7.01
C GLY A 444 1.63 20.85 7.59
N GLY A 445 0.56 20.98 8.37
CA GLY A 445 0.18 22.21 9.06
C GLY A 445 1.17 22.65 10.16
N PRO A 446 0.93 23.82 10.79
CA PRO A 446 1.78 24.35 11.84
C PRO A 446 1.75 23.46 13.11
N GLY A 447 2.90 23.28 13.78
CA GLY A 447 2.98 22.54 15.04
C GLY A 447 4.39 22.02 15.35
N SER A 448 4.55 21.42 16.52
CA SER A 448 5.83 20.98 17.08
C SER A 448 6.20 19.55 16.66
N ALA A 449 7.28 19.41 15.88
CA ALA A 449 7.89 18.11 15.59
C ALA A 449 8.42 17.42 16.86
N THR A 450 8.96 18.19 17.81
CA THR A 450 9.44 17.71 19.12
C THR A 450 8.38 16.93 19.88
N VAL A 451 7.16 17.48 19.99
CA VAL A 451 6.06 16.80 20.70
C VAL A 451 5.57 15.58 19.91
N GLY A 452 5.56 15.65 18.58
CA GLY A 452 5.28 14.50 17.73
C GLY A 452 6.22 13.30 18.00
N PHE A 453 7.53 13.53 18.06
CA PHE A 453 8.49 12.49 18.45
C PHE A 453 8.34 12.06 19.91
N ALA A 454 8.04 12.99 20.81
CA ALA A 454 7.82 12.67 22.22
C ALA A 454 6.61 11.73 22.43
N LEU A 455 5.57 11.83 21.59
CA LEU A 455 4.46 10.86 21.60
C LEU A 455 4.92 9.48 21.12
N LEU A 456 5.70 9.41 20.04
CA LEU A 456 6.21 8.17 19.48
C LEU A 456 7.16 7.44 20.46
N LEU A 457 8.01 8.18 21.15
CA LEU A 457 9.00 7.66 22.09
C LEU A 457 8.45 7.46 23.51
N LEU A 458 7.18 7.78 23.75
CA LEU A 458 6.57 7.67 25.07
C LEU A 458 6.65 6.24 25.64
N PRO A 459 6.30 5.16 24.89
CA PRO A 459 6.37 3.80 25.43
C PRO A 459 7.80 3.38 25.82
N LEU A 460 8.79 3.80 25.04
CA LEU A 460 10.20 3.53 25.33
C LEU A 460 10.67 4.30 26.57
N SER A 461 10.24 5.56 26.70
CA SER A 461 10.53 6.40 27.87
C SER A 461 9.90 5.84 29.15
N VAL A 462 8.67 5.33 29.06
CA VAL A 462 8.01 4.61 30.16
C VAL A 462 8.83 3.39 30.57
N PHE A 463 9.22 2.56 29.60
CA PHE A 463 10.03 1.37 29.89
C PHE A 463 11.36 1.72 30.58
N ALA A 464 12.08 2.70 30.05
CA ALA A 464 13.36 3.14 30.61
C ALA A 464 13.19 3.71 32.03
N ALA A 465 12.19 4.56 32.26
CA ALA A 465 11.95 5.15 33.57
C ALA A 465 11.48 4.11 34.60
N VAL A 466 10.64 3.16 34.20
CA VAL A 466 10.20 2.05 35.07
C VAL A 466 11.38 1.11 35.38
N PHE A 467 12.23 0.82 34.40
CA PHE A 467 13.44 0.03 34.61
C PHE A 467 14.40 0.72 35.60
N PHE A 468 14.70 2.00 35.39
CA PHE A 468 15.52 2.79 36.30
C PHE A 468 14.90 2.87 37.70
N SER A 469 13.60 3.16 37.78
CA SER A 469 12.87 3.23 39.03
C SER A 469 12.92 1.90 39.78
N SER A 470 12.70 0.77 39.12
CA SER A 470 12.68 -0.54 39.76
C SER A 470 14.07 -1.03 40.19
N ARG A 471 15.12 -0.74 39.41
CA ARG A 471 16.49 -1.21 39.68
C ARG A 471 17.28 -0.31 40.61
N VAL A 472 17.08 1.01 40.55
CA VAL A 472 17.92 1.99 41.27
C VAL A 472 17.15 2.61 42.43
N LEU A 473 16.02 3.27 42.16
CA LEU A 473 15.24 3.94 43.20
C LEU A 473 14.57 2.95 44.16
N GLY A 474 14.10 1.81 43.66
CA GLY A 474 13.38 0.81 44.45
C GLY A 474 14.17 0.31 45.67
N PRO A 475 15.38 -0.26 45.47
CA PRO A 475 16.20 -0.75 46.58
C PRO A 475 16.57 0.34 47.59
N ALA A 476 16.96 1.52 47.11
CA ALA A 476 17.35 2.65 47.97
C ALA A 476 16.17 3.16 48.83
N LEU A 477 15.00 3.30 48.22
CA LEU A 477 13.78 3.70 48.94
C LEU A 477 13.37 2.64 49.96
N HIS A 478 13.48 1.35 49.63
CA HIS A 478 13.11 0.27 50.55
C HIS A 478 13.94 0.28 51.84
N SER A 479 15.26 0.51 51.73
CA SER A 479 16.12 0.67 52.91
C SER A 479 15.78 1.91 53.74
N TRP A 480 15.38 3.00 53.08
CA TRP A 480 15.06 4.26 53.75
C TRP A 480 13.70 4.25 54.44
N THR A 481 12.69 3.61 53.84
CA THR A 481 11.32 3.54 54.38
C THR A 481 11.11 2.37 55.34
N ALA A 482 12.16 1.64 55.74
CA ALA A 482 12.04 0.44 56.57
C ALA A 482 11.39 0.70 57.95
N SER A 483 11.57 1.91 58.50
CA SER A 483 10.99 2.33 59.79
C SER A 483 9.71 3.14 59.66
N PHE A 484 9.20 3.35 58.45
CA PHE A 484 8.06 4.24 58.20
C PHE A 484 6.73 3.54 58.45
N THR A 485 5.73 4.31 58.88
CA THR A 485 4.35 3.80 58.98
C THR A 485 3.75 3.59 57.59
N ARG A 486 2.68 2.79 57.50
CA ARG A 486 2.00 2.51 56.21
C ARG A 486 1.62 3.78 55.45
N THR A 487 1.13 4.80 56.14
CA THR A 487 0.73 6.08 55.53
C THR A 487 1.94 6.86 55.04
N GLN A 488 3.05 6.86 55.78
CA GLN A 488 4.30 7.46 55.35
C GLN A 488 4.87 6.77 54.11
N CYS A 489 4.85 5.43 54.06
CA CYS A 489 5.23 4.67 52.87
C CYS A 489 4.32 4.99 51.66
N ALA A 490 3.02 5.12 51.86
CA ALA A 490 2.07 5.50 50.81
C ALA A 490 2.36 6.89 50.23
N VAL A 491 2.73 7.86 51.08
CA VAL A 491 3.16 9.19 50.64
C VAL A 491 4.43 9.10 49.80
N VAL A 492 5.45 8.35 50.24
CA VAL A 492 6.70 8.18 49.49
C VAL A 492 6.44 7.53 48.12
N ASP A 493 5.59 6.51 48.06
CA ASP A 493 5.21 5.85 46.82
C ASP A 493 4.45 6.78 45.86
N LEU A 494 3.60 7.67 46.37
CA LEU A 494 2.89 8.67 45.58
C LEU A 494 3.86 9.75 45.03
N VAL A 495 4.79 10.23 45.86
CA VAL A 495 5.84 11.17 45.42
C VAL A 495 6.72 10.52 44.35
N ARG A 496 7.09 9.25 44.55
CA ARG A 496 7.86 8.48 43.55
C ARG A 496 7.12 8.38 42.23
N LEU A 497 5.80 8.14 42.23
CA LEU A 497 4.99 8.13 41.01
C LEU A 497 5.07 9.49 40.29
N GLY A 498 4.95 10.60 41.02
CA GLY A 498 5.09 11.95 40.48
C GLY A 498 6.47 12.18 39.83
N VAL A 499 7.55 11.86 40.54
CA VAL A 499 8.93 12.00 40.05
C VAL A 499 9.19 11.13 38.82
N VAL A 500 8.77 9.86 38.83
CA VAL A 500 8.93 8.96 37.67
C VAL A 500 8.13 9.46 36.47
N THR A 501 6.89 9.94 36.68
CA THR A 501 6.05 10.47 35.61
C THR A 501 6.66 11.74 35.00
N ALA A 502 7.14 12.67 35.83
CA ALA A 502 7.87 13.84 35.36
C ALA A 502 9.14 13.44 34.59
N GLY A 503 9.88 12.44 35.08
CA GLY A 503 11.03 11.88 34.38
C GLY A 503 10.69 11.29 33.01
N ILE A 504 9.56 10.58 32.88
CA ILE A 504 9.08 10.04 31.60
C ILE A 504 8.82 11.17 30.61
N VAL A 505 8.09 12.21 31.04
CA VAL A 505 7.74 13.34 30.18
C VAL A 505 9.00 14.11 29.75
N LEU A 506 9.91 14.40 30.68
CA LEU A 506 11.17 15.08 30.39
C LEU A 506 12.07 14.26 29.47
N LEU A 507 12.19 12.95 29.69
CA LEU A 507 12.97 12.06 28.84
C LEU A 507 12.39 12.02 27.42
N SER A 508 11.08 11.86 27.28
CA SER A 508 10.44 11.78 25.97
C SER A 508 10.54 13.10 25.20
N LEU A 509 10.31 14.23 25.86
CA LEU A 509 10.48 15.56 25.27
C LEU A 509 11.93 15.86 24.94
N GLY A 510 12.88 15.46 25.79
CA GLY A 510 14.31 15.63 25.56
C GLY A 510 14.79 14.84 24.33
N LEU A 511 14.39 13.57 24.22
CA LEU A 511 14.70 12.76 23.05
C LEU A 511 14.01 13.30 21.78
N GLY A 512 12.75 13.72 21.89
CA GLY A 512 12.03 14.35 20.78
C GLY A 512 12.69 15.66 20.32
N LEU A 513 13.21 16.45 21.26
CA LEU A 513 13.92 17.69 20.96
C LEU A 513 15.23 17.40 20.23
N ILE A 514 15.99 16.40 20.68
CA ILE A 514 17.22 15.96 20.00
C ILE A 514 16.93 15.58 18.55
N LEU A 515 15.91 14.75 18.31
CA LEU A 515 15.54 14.34 16.95
C LEU A 515 15.08 15.53 16.09
N SER A 516 14.29 16.44 16.66
CA SER A 516 13.86 17.65 15.97
C SER A 516 15.03 18.59 15.65
N LEU A 517 16.03 18.71 16.53
CA LEU A 517 17.22 19.54 16.32
C LEU A 517 18.14 18.97 15.24
N ILE A 518 18.13 17.65 15.02
CA ILE A 518 18.84 16.98 13.91
C ILE A 518 18.11 17.22 12.56
N GLY A 519 16.96 17.91 12.56
CA GLY A 519 16.19 18.23 11.37
C GLY A 519 15.27 17.09 10.91
N MET A 520 15.07 16.07 11.76
CA MET A 520 14.06 15.05 11.49
C MET A 520 12.67 15.61 11.80
N ASP A 521 11.69 15.23 10.98
CA ASP A 521 10.27 15.48 11.24
C ASP A 521 9.56 14.12 11.32
N PRO A 522 8.71 13.86 12.32
CA PRO A 522 7.94 12.62 12.38
C PRO A 522 6.93 12.50 11.22
N ARG A 523 6.53 13.63 10.61
CA ARG A 523 5.60 13.69 9.48
C ARG A 523 6.28 13.29 8.18
N GLY A 524 5.57 12.55 7.33
CA GLY A 524 6.08 12.03 6.05
C GLY A 524 7.03 10.83 6.18
N GLY A 525 7.41 10.45 7.40
CA GLY A 525 8.19 9.24 7.69
C GLY A 525 7.39 8.21 8.48
N VAL A 526 7.04 8.55 9.73
CA VAL A 526 6.33 7.62 10.65
C VAL A 526 4.84 7.93 10.72
N PHE A 527 4.49 9.21 10.75
CA PHE A 527 3.11 9.67 10.66
C PHE A 527 2.85 10.28 9.29
N GLY A 528 1.74 9.89 8.67
CA GLY A 528 1.22 10.52 7.46
C GLY A 528 -0.14 11.17 7.72
N PRO A 529 -0.83 11.62 6.66
CA PRO A 529 -2.18 12.15 6.75
C PRO A 529 -3.14 11.19 7.48
N TYR A 530 -4.17 11.77 8.12
CA TYR A 530 -5.16 10.99 8.83
C TYR A 530 -6.33 10.61 7.92
N SER A 531 -6.50 9.32 7.65
CA SER A 531 -7.70 8.78 7.02
C SER A 531 -8.72 8.38 8.08
N GLN A 532 -10.01 8.71 7.89
CA GLN A 532 -11.08 8.35 8.84
C GLN A 532 -11.12 6.84 9.14
N LYS A 533 -11.05 6.04 8.08
CA LYS A 533 -10.95 4.58 8.13
C LYS A 533 -9.48 4.21 7.98
N ASN A 534 -8.90 3.63 9.02
CA ASN A 534 -7.46 3.42 9.11
C ASN A 534 -7.06 2.20 9.94
N SER A 535 -5.75 1.97 10.00
CA SER A 535 -5.16 0.81 10.67
C SER A 535 -5.36 0.79 12.18
N LEU A 536 -5.39 1.97 12.82
CA LEU A 536 -5.67 2.08 14.26
C LEU A 536 -7.09 1.62 14.60
N ILE A 537 -8.09 2.09 13.84
CA ILE A 537 -9.50 1.67 14.02
C ILE A 537 -9.63 0.16 13.89
N VAL A 538 -9.00 -0.41 12.86
CA VAL A 538 -9.00 -1.86 12.64
C VAL A 538 -8.35 -2.59 13.80
N GLY A 539 -7.18 -2.13 14.26
CA GLY A 539 -6.50 -2.70 15.42
C GLY A 539 -7.39 -2.74 16.67
N PHE A 540 -8.16 -1.68 16.94
CA PHE A 540 -9.10 -1.65 18.07
C PHE A 540 -10.27 -2.62 17.91
N VAL A 541 -10.99 -2.57 16.79
CA VAL A 541 -12.22 -3.36 16.59
C VAL A 541 -11.89 -4.83 16.43
N MET A 542 -10.87 -5.14 15.64
CA MET A 542 -10.38 -6.49 15.44
C MET A 542 -9.73 -7.02 16.71
N GLY A 543 -8.97 -6.18 17.43
CA GLY A 543 -8.40 -6.55 18.72
C GLY A 543 -9.49 -6.91 19.74
N PHE A 544 -10.53 -6.08 19.85
CA PHE A 544 -11.70 -6.37 20.68
C PHE A 544 -12.36 -7.72 20.33
N ALA A 545 -12.51 -8.04 19.04
CA ALA A 545 -13.07 -9.31 18.60
C ALA A 545 -12.19 -10.54 18.93
N VAL A 546 -10.87 -10.35 19.01
CA VAL A 546 -9.90 -11.43 19.25
C VAL A 546 -9.57 -11.62 20.73
N ILE A 547 -9.72 -10.57 21.57
CA ILE A 547 -9.47 -10.62 23.03
C ILE A 547 -10.13 -11.83 23.70
N PRO A 548 -11.43 -12.13 23.49
CA PRO A 548 -12.09 -13.25 24.16
C PRO A 548 -11.40 -14.60 23.92
N ILE A 549 -10.94 -14.83 22.69
CA ILE A 549 -10.33 -16.09 22.30
C ILE A 549 -8.98 -16.26 22.97
N ILE A 550 -8.14 -15.21 22.92
CA ILE A 550 -6.84 -15.24 23.59
C ILE A 550 -7.04 -15.37 25.10
N TYR A 551 -7.97 -14.60 25.68
CA TYR A 551 -8.23 -14.60 27.12
C TYR A 551 -8.68 -15.98 27.61
N THR A 552 -9.71 -16.57 27.01
CA THR A 552 -10.27 -17.84 27.50
C THR A 552 -9.24 -18.95 27.42
N LEU A 553 -8.52 -19.07 26.30
CA LEU A 553 -7.47 -20.08 26.14
C LEU A 553 -6.27 -19.84 27.08
N ALA A 554 -5.88 -18.59 27.31
CA ALA A 554 -4.80 -18.25 28.22
C ALA A 554 -5.19 -18.51 29.68
N GLU A 555 -6.43 -18.19 30.07
CA GLU A 555 -6.96 -18.42 31.41
C GLU A 555 -7.06 -19.92 31.71
N ASP A 556 -7.55 -20.72 30.77
CA ASP A 556 -7.58 -22.18 30.90
C ASP A 556 -6.16 -22.76 31.04
N ALA A 557 -5.21 -22.27 30.24
CA ALA A 557 -3.82 -22.68 30.33
C ALA A 557 -3.21 -22.36 31.71
N LEU A 558 -3.44 -21.17 32.24
CA LEU A 558 -2.96 -20.78 33.58
C LEU A 558 -3.64 -21.60 34.67
N SER A 559 -4.95 -21.79 34.60
CA SER A 559 -5.73 -22.55 35.58
C SER A 559 -5.40 -24.05 35.57
N SER A 560 -4.83 -24.57 34.48
CA SER A 560 -4.35 -25.96 34.40
C SER A 560 -3.05 -26.22 35.16
N VAL A 561 -2.33 -25.17 35.57
CA VAL A 561 -1.09 -25.31 36.37
C VAL A 561 -1.42 -25.94 37.73
N PRO A 562 -0.75 -27.04 38.13
CA PRO A 562 -1.03 -27.75 39.37
C PRO A 562 -1.08 -26.83 40.60
N LYS A 563 -2.12 -26.99 41.42
CA LYS A 563 -2.29 -26.22 42.66
C LYS A 563 -1.12 -26.41 43.64
N THR A 564 -0.53 -27.60 43.66
CA THR A 564 0.63 -27.92 44.52
C THR A 564 1.83 -27.02 44.24
N LEU A 565 2.09 -26.65 42.98
CA LEU A 565 3.17 -25.71 42.63
C LEU A 565 2.89 -24.30 43.13
N ARG A 566 1.62 -23.86 43.02
CA ARG A 566 1.16 -22.55 43.49
C ARG A 566 1.25 -22.48 45.02
N GLU A 567 0.69 -23.47 45.70
CA GLU A 567 0.68 -23.57 47.16
C GLU A 567 2.10 -23.75 47.73
N GLY A 568 2.98 -24.51 47.07
CA GLY A 568 4.37 -24.66 47.48
C GLY A 568 5.17 -23.35 47.39
N SER A 569 4.94 -22.57 46.32
CA SER A 569 5.54 -21.24 46.17
C SER A 569 5.05 -20.27 47.25
N LEU A 570 3.73 -20.18 47.45
CA LEU A 570 3.13 -19.32 48.48
C LEU A 570 3.55 -19.75 49.90
N GLY A 571 3.60 -21.05 50.16
CA GLY A 571 4.06 -21.63 51.44
C GLY A 571 5.53 -21.36 51.74
N SER A 572 6.35 -21.10 50.72
CA SER A 572 7.75 -20.67 50.86
C SER A 572 7.89 -19.16 51.13
N GLY A 573 6.76 -18.44 51.33
CA GLY A 573 6.74 -17.00 51.57
C GLY A 573 6.76 -16.14 50.31
N ALA A 574 6.60 -16.74 49.11
CA ALA A 574 6.52 -15.97 47.87
C ALA A 574 5.19 -15.21 47.77
N THR A 575 5.19 -14.04 47.14
CA THR A 575 3.96 -13.29 46.86
C THR A 575 3.20 -13.90 45.67
N PRO A 576 1.89 -13.61 45.51
CA PRO A 576 1.14 -14.02 44.32
C PRO A 576 1.77 -13.54 43.02
N TRP A 577 2.36 -12.33 42.99
CA TRP A 577 3.10 -11.82 41.84
C TRP A 577 4.38 -12.62 41.54
N GLN A 578 5.15 -12.98 42.58
CA GLN A 578 6.33 -13.82 42.42
C GLN A 578 5.96 -15.22 41.94
N THR A 579 4.87 -15.79 42.47
CA THR A 579 4.35 -17.11 42.07
C THR A 579 3.89 -17.07 40.61
N ALA A 580 3.11 -16.05 40.22
CA ALA A 580 2.67 -15.87 38.84
C ALA A 580 3.86 -15.80 37.87
N TRP A 581 4.87 -14.97 38.15
CA TRP A 581 5.97 -14.71 37.24
C TRP A 581 7.02 -15.81 37.20
N ARG A 582 7.28 -16.48 38.33
CA ARG A 582 8.35 -17.49 38.42
C ARG A 582 7.86 -18.93 38.25
N ILE A 583 6.58 -19.19 38.52
CA ILE A 583 6.02 -20.55 38.52
C ILE A 583 4.90 -20.65 37.49
N THR A 584 3.80 -19.92 37.67
CA THR A 584 2.57 -20.12 36.86
C THR A 584 2.80 -19.79 35.39
N ILE A 585 3.32 -18.61 35.06
CA ILE A 585 3.55 -18.17 33.67
C ILE A 585 4.56 -19.08 32.97
N PRO A 586 5.78 -19.33 33.51
CA PRO A 586 6.74 -20.26 32.91
C PRO A 586 6.15 -21.65 32.61
N THR A 587 5.37 -22.20 33.55
CA THR A 587 4.73 -23.52 33.40
C THR A 587 3.63 -23.49 32.33
N ALA A 588 2.86 -22.40 32.24
CA ALA A 588 1.78 -22.23 31.28
C ALA A 588 2.23 -21.66 29.91
N MET A 589 3.52 -21.36 29.69
CA MET A 589 4.01 -20.64 28.50
C MET A 589 3.56 -21.26 27.18
N SER A 590 3.58 -22.59 27.07
CA SER A 590 3.13 -23.26 25.84
C SER A 590 1.64 -23.02 25.58
N GLY A 591 0.82 -22.91 26.62
CA GLY A 591 -0.61 -22.61 26.51
C GLY A 591 -0.86 -21.13 26.21
N LEU A 592 -0.19 -20.21 26.91
CA LEU A 592 -0.27 -18.76 26.65
C LEU A 592 0.13 -18.41 25.22
N PHE A 593 1.21 -19.01 24.73
CA PHE A 593 1.64 -18.83 23.35
C PHE A 593 0.62 -19.41 22.36
N SER A 594 0.05 -20.59 22.65
CA SER A 594 -1.01 -21.17 21.82
C SER A 594 -2.24 -20.27 21.73
N ALA A 595 -2.66 -19.69 22.85
CA ALA A 595 -3.78 -18.76 22.91
C ALA A 595 -3.55 -17.54 22.00
N LEU A 596 -2.36 -16.93 22.08
CA LEU A 596 -1.97 -15.80 21.24
C LEU A 596 -1.98 -16.17 19.75
N MET A 597 -1.47 -17.35 19.41
CA MET A 597 -1.40 -17.83 18.02
C MET A 597 -2.76 -18.17 17.43
N VAL A 598 -3.68 -18.74 18.22
CA VAL A 598 -5.07 -18.96 17.77
C VAL A 598 -5.76 -17.62 17.49
N GLY A 599 -5.53 -16.60 18.33
CA GLY A 599 -5.99 -15.24 18.07
C GLY A 599 -5.42 -14.64 16.79
N LEU A 600 -4.10 -14.79 16.58
CA LEU A 600 -3.40 -14.35 15.37
C LEU A 600 -3.98 -15.00 14.11
N GLY A 601 -4.18 -16.33 14.13
CA GLY A 601 -4.72 -17.08 13.01
C GLY A 601 -6.15 -16.64 12.63
N ARG A 602 -6.98 -16.31 13.63
CA ARG A 602 -8.30 -15.71 13.37
C ARG A 602 -8.18 -14.30 12.76
N ALA A 603 -7.24 -13.50 13.25
CA ALA A 603 -7.02 -12.15 12.73
C ALA A 603 -6.62 -12.17 11.24
N VAL A 604 -5.73 -13.07 10.83
CA VAL A 604 -5.29 -13.19 9.43
C VAL A 604 -6.47 -13.41 8.46
N GLY A 605 -7.47 -14.19 8.86
CA GLY A 605 -8.65 -14.50 8.07
C GLY A 605 -9.83 -13.55 8.27
N GLU A 606 -9.69 -12.48 9.06
CA GLU A 606 -10.80 -11.58 9.35
C GLU A 606 -11.17 -10.74 8.12
N THR A 607 -12.39 -10.95 7.63
CA THR A 607 -12.87 -10.34 6.39
C THR A 607 -13.72 -9.10 6.66
N MET A 608 -14.66 -9.18 7.61
CA MET A 608 -15.77 -8.22 7.67
C MET A 608 -15.42 -6.96 8.46
N ILE A 609 -14.65 -7.10 9.55
CA ILE A 609 -14.13 -5.94 10.27
C ILE A 609 -13.24 -5.10 9.36
N VAL A 610 -12.34 -5.77 8.66
CA VAL A 610 -11.37 -5.13 7.76
C VAL A 610 -12.09 -4.43 6.61
N LEU A 611 -13.02 -5.11 5.94
CA LEU A 611 -13.78 -4.56 4.82
C LEU A 611 -14.50 -3.26 5.18
N MET A 612 -15.00 -3.14 6.41
CA MET A 612 -15.80 -2.00 6.84
C MET A 612 -14.95 -0.85 7.42
N ALA A 613 -13.82 -1.16 8.07
CA ALA A 613 -13.05 -0.21 8.87
C ALA A 613 -11.73 0.28 8.24
N THR A 614 -11.24 -0.34 7.17
CA THR A 614 -9.93 0.01 6.57
C THR A 614 -9.97 1.05 5.47
N GLY A 615 -11.14 1.32 4.86
CA GLY A 615 -11.21 2.16 3.66
C GLY A 615 -10.81 1.44 2.35
N ASN A 616 -10.32 0.19 2.41
CA ASN A 616 -10.06 -0.71 1.28
C ASN A 616 -9.11 -0.17 0.20
N THR A 617 -8.12 0.65 0.57
CA THR A 617 -7.10 1.18 -0.35
C THR A 617 -5.86 0.28 -0.35
N PRO A 618 -5.46 -0.35 -1.48
CA PRO A 618 -4.33 -1.28 -1.50
C PRO A 618 -2.99 -0.55 -1.60
N ILE A 619 -2.58 0.12 -0.52
CA ILE A 619 -1.32 0.87 -0.42
C ILE A 619 -0.29 0.15 0.47
N LEU A 620 0.99 0.43 0.23
CA LEU A 620 2.13 -0.14 0.98
C LEU A 620 2.66 0.77 2.11
N ASP A 621 1.87 1.76 2.53
CA ASP A 621 2.31 2.70 3.57
C ASP A 621 2.26 2.05 4.97
N THR A 622 3.32 2.26 5.75
CA THR A 622 3.41 1.85 7.15
C THR A 622 2.65 2.77 8.11
N ASN A 623 2.19 3.93 7.65
CA ASN A 623 1.45 4.89 8.47
C ASN A 623 0.26 4.23 9.19
N LEU A 624 0.18 4.47 10.50
CA LEU A 624 -0.89 3.96 11.36
C LEU A 624 -2.26 4.58 11.01
N PHE A 625 -2.26 5.81 10.52
CA PHE A 625 -3.48 6.57 10.23
C PHE A 625 -4.00 6.39 8.81
N ASP A 626 -3.38 5.52 8.02
CA ASP A 626 -3.87 5.17 6.70
C ASP A 626 -4.63 3.85 6.66
N GLY A 627 -5.49 3.78 5.64
CA GLY A 627 -6.17 2.57 5.23
C GLY A 627 -5.26 1.52 4.62
N PHE A 628 -5.81 0.35 4.37
CA PHE A 628 -5.16 -0.72 3.60
C PHE A 628 -6.24 -1.64 3.01
N ARG A 629 -5.85 -2.59 2.16
CA ARG A 629 -6.72 -3.67 1.69
C ARG A 629 -6.07 -5.02 1.99
N THR A 630 -6.82 -5.96 2.57
CA THR A 630 -6.31 -7.32 2.84
C THR A 630 -6.69 -8.27 1.71
N LEU A 631 -6.03 -9.44 1.65
CA LEU A 631 -6.42 -10.51 0.74
C LEU A 631 -7.88 -10.93 0.97
N ALA A 632 -8.29 -11.09 2.23
CA ALA A 632 -9.65 -11.49 2.58
C ALA A 632 -10.69 -10.46 2.14
N ALA A 633 -10.45 -9.18 2.41
CA ALA A 633 -11.35 -8.10 1.97
C ALA A 633 -11.38 -7.97 0.45
N ASN A 634 -10.23 -8.15 -0.22
CA ASN A 634 -10.17 -8.14 -1.69
C ASN A 634 -11.03 -9.23 -2.31
N LEU A 635 -10.91 -10.46 -1.81
CA LEU A 635 -11.73 -11.59 -2.26
C LEU A 635 -13.23 -11.34 -2.05
N ALA A 636 -13.61 -10.78 -0.90
CA ALA A 636 -15.02 -10.50 -0.60
C ALA A 636 -15.64 -9.45 -1.54
N VAL A 637 -14.85 -8.47 -1.99
CA VAL A 637 -15.33 -7.39 -2.86
C VAL A 637 -15.32 -7.80 -4.33
N GLU A 638 -14.22 -8.39 -4.80
CA GLU A 638 -13.98 -8.54 -6.24
C GLU A 638 -14.43 -9.90 -6.79
N LEU A 639 -14.46 -10.96 -5.98
CA LEU A 639 -14.84 -12.28 -6.45
C LEU A 639 -16.31 -12.36 -6.93
N PRO A 640 -17.30 -11.72 -6.28
CA PRO A 640 -18.67 -11.70 -6.77
C PRO A 640 -18.83 -11.00 -8.13
N GLU A 641 -18.00 -10.00 -8.41
CA GLU A 641 -18.04 -9.18 -9.63
C GLU A 641 -17.17 -9.76 -10.77
N ALA A 642 -16.26 -10.68 -10.46
CA ALA A 642 -15.34 -11.25 -11.43
C ALA A 642 -16.01 -12.29 -12.34
N ALA A 643 -16.02 -12.03 -13.65
CA ALA A 643 -16.55 -12.97 -14.64
C ALA A 643 -15.73 -14.27 -14.67
N LYS A 644 -16.42 -15.42 -14.68
CA LYS A 644 -15.80 -16.76 -14.67
C LYS A 644 -14.89 -16.96 -15.89
N GLY A 645 -13.73 -17.56 -15.66
CA GLY A 645 -12.75 -17.88 -16.72
C GLY A 645 -11.86 -16.71 -17.13
N THR A 646 -12.12 -15.50 -16.64
CA THR A 646 -11.25 -14.34 -16.87
C THR A 646 -9.94 -14.46 -16.08
N MET A 647 -8.95 -13.70 -16.54
CA MET A 647 -7.67 -13.53 -15.88
C MET A 647 -7.83 -13.02 -14.43
N HIS A 648 -8.67 -12.00 -14.24
CA HIS A 648 -8.96 -11.44 -12.92
C HIS A 648 -9.53 -12.49 -11.96
N PHE A 649 -10.52 -13.27 -12.41
CA PHE A 649 -11.10 -14.35 -11.62
C PHE A 649 -10.06 -15.37 -11.17
N ARG A 650 -9.17 -15.82 -12.06
CA ARG A 650 -8.09 -16.77 -11.72
C ARG A 650 -7.09 -16.18 -10.74
N THR A 651 -6.77 -14.90 -10.91
CA THR A 651 -5.86 -14.16 -10.03
C THR A 651 -6.43 -14.02 -8.63
N LEU A 652 -7.75 -13.87 -8.48
CA LEU A 652 -8.43 -13.94 -7.18
C LEU A 652 -8.35 -15.34 -6.55
N PHE A 653 -8.49 -16.42 -7.33
CA PHE A 653 -8.26 -17.78 -6.80
C PHE A 653 -6.83 -17.97 -6.31
N LEU A 654 -5.85 -17.40 -7.02
CA LEU A 654 -4.47 -17.37 -6.56
C LEU A 654 -4.32 -16.56 -5.27
N ALA A 655 -4.98 -15.41 -5.15
CA ALA A 655 -5.00 -14.63 -3.90
C ALA A 655 -5.60 -15.43 -2.73
N ALA A 656 -6.66 -16.21 -2.96
CA ALA A 656 -7.23 -17.12 -1.97
C ALA A 656 -6.25 -18.23 -1.57
N PHE A 657 -5.53 -18.81 -2.54
CA PHE A 657 -4.48 -19.79 -2.28
C PHE A 657 -3.31 -19.19 -1.48
N ILE A 658 -2.90 -17.95 -1.77
CA ILE A 658 -1.87 -17.22 -1.02
C ILE A 658 -2.33 -16.98 0.42
N LEU A 659 -3.58 -16.54 0.63
CA LEU A 659 -4.13 -16.36 1.97
C LEU A 659 -4.15 -17.68 2.76
N PHE A 660 -4.54 -18.77 2.12
CA PHE A 660 -4.49 -20.11 2.70
C PHE A 660 -3.06 -20.50 3.08
N LEU A 661 -2.10 -20.35 2.15
CA LEU A 661 -0.70 -20.68 2.38
C LEU A 661 -0.11 -19.84 3.53
N MET A 662 -0.40 -18.54 3.57
CA MET A 662 0.05 -17.65 4.62
C MET A 662 -0.51 -18.08 5.99
N THR A 663 -1.81 -18.36 6.05
CA THR A 663 -2.46 -18.85 7.28
C THR A 663 -1.86 -20.20 7.71
N PHE A 664 -1.65 -21.12 6.75
CA PHE A 664 -1.03 -22.41 7.00
C PHE A 664 0.40 -22.28 7.52
N CYS A 665 1.23 -21.43 6.91
CA CYS A 665 2.60 -21.17 7.35
C CYS A 665 2.63 -20.56 8.74
N ILE A 666 1.82 -19.54 9.03
CA ILE A 666 1.73 -18.90 10.35
C ILE A 666 1.32 -19.93 11.41
N ASN A 667 0.27 -20.72 11.16
CA ASN A 667 -0.19 -21.74 12.08
C ASN A 667 0.84 -22.88 12.27
N THR A 668 1.58 -23.23 11.21
CA THR A 668 2.64 -24.25 11.30
C THR A 668 3.82 -23.75 12.13
N VAL A 669 4.26 -22.50 11.91
CA VAL A 669 5.30 -21.85 12.71
C VAL A 669 4.87 -21.77 14.18
N ALA A 670 3.62 -21.40 14.43
CA ALA A 670 3.04 -21.38 15.77
C ALA A 670 3.14 -22.74 16.47
N GLU A 671 2.76 -23.83 15.78
CA GLU A 671 2.81 -25.18 16.35
C GLU A 671 4.27 -25.66 16.57
N MET A 672 5.20 -25.33 15.67
CA MET A 672 6.62 -25.63 15.86
C MET A 672 7.20 -24.95 17.11
N VAL A 673 6.88 -23.67 17.32
CA VAL A 673 7.31 -22.90 18.49
C VAL A 673 6.66 -23.46 19.77
N ARG A 674 5.37 -23.77 19.74
CA ARG A 674 4.63 -24.39 20.86
C ARG A 674 5.29 -25.68 21.35
N ARG A 675 5.68 -26.57 20.43
CA ARG A 675 6.35 -27.84 20.76
C ARG A 675 7.66 -27.61 21.50
N THR A 676 8.40 -26.57 21.14
CA THR A 676 9.67 -26.20 21.78
C THR A 676 9.44 -25.72 23.22
N PHE A 677 8.43 -24.88 23.45
CA PHE A 677 8.06 -24.44 24.80
C PHE A 677 7.58 -25.60 25.68
N ARG A 678 6.79 -26.53 25.13
CA ARG A 678 6.33 -27.71 25.88
C ARG A 678 7.49 -28.59 26.34
N LYS A 679 8.51 -28.80 25.50
CA LYS A 679 9.73 -29.55 25.89
C LYS A 679 10.47 -28.88 27.04
N ARG A 680 10.62 -27.55 27.00
CA ARG A 680 11.27 -26.78 28.08
C ARG A 680 10.46 -26.81 29.37
N ALA A 681 9.14 -26.71 29.29
CA ALA A 681 8.27 -26.79 30.45
C ALA A 681 8.28 -28.19 31.10
N ALA A 682 8.47 -29.26 30.32
CA ALA A 682 8.60 -30.62 30.86
C ALA A 682 9.98 -30.91 31.49
N GLN A 683 10.96 -30.03 31.30
CA GLN A 683 12.29 -30.12 31.91
C GLN A 683 12.39 -29.31 33.22
N LEU A 684 11.41 -28.44 33.48
CA LEU A 684 11.21 -27.69 34.73
C LEU A 684 10.31 -28.50 35.66
#